data_AF-A0A9P5CEL1-F1
#
_entry.id   AF-A0A9P5CEL1-F1
#
_cell.length_a   1.000
_cell.length_b   1.000
_cell.length_c   1.000
_cell.angle_alpha   90.00
_cell.angle_beta   90.00
_cell.angle_gamma   90.00
#
_symmetry.space_group_name_H-M   'P 1'
#
loop_
_entity.id
_entity.type
_entity.pdbx_description
1 polymer ?
#
loop_
_entity_poly.entity_id
_entity_poly.type
_entity_poly.pdbx_seq_one_letter_code
_entity_poly.pdbx_strand_id
1 'polypeptide(L)'
;MDTKDFDVIRIARSDGVDTGPGYWPVTTPTPAATTAAKKSGKEATVADKTPRTKPQMMRLAEDDPRFVEWRIKLGILLKQELSPNPDEGNPWYVQFPRGYWLYEKSKHLWVSGYPTKSKLFKSPQEFGVHLIWLLSASKDYGDCCCVHCNMPNLAKPPLVSEEAAVAQPTSQSSAQPSIPAPVQVQAQAQVPIQPPIQALGETPAKLERPVKVTPVPLPPIPGQPSHKPPNITPHPQAAQQPQQPQQLLQQPPQAKPIQQTPVPLPTPIQPRESREPSQPTQSAQPPQLIQPNPSQPLPTAVPNPSAPMPAAAPPAVPTPLQQQALQQPKPQAIQWSLKGPLLFRAGELVWYQTGNTWRLGIISTPGNMTPNGMTFELLPIGHAVVPQPNVTKAEADLRPFHCYSVPSVDIAELKDKVFDDVPWESLFQAAGNNAVRRDLINLDASKMAASKVDFSHSLWTRRGDDPTGKAVSYYGCFFGAERLEIGDAVRVKMAGAEANSSPTTVMGLLHIFTSADYPGSVFFRGPIYQLSKGPSAAGTVIDDEKDKLPLALQEEIRWRTQVTRSKQWCWILIKDNVVFKEQSIRGRFYPTHRLMPIYNMNEFRGLVAGQPLRDQHIYLNNRMDGGAGRHIGRKANRIDTLGPCVPHTARLVLEPHIIEE
;
A
#
# COMPACT_ATOMS: atom_id res chain seq x y z
N MET A 1 -32.37 -4.12 -36.45
CA MET A 1 -32.87 -4.89 -35.29
C MET A 1 -33.81 -4.01 -34.49
N ASP A 2 -34.79 -4.60 -33.82
CA ASP A 2 -35.48 -3.92 -32.72
C ASP A 2 -34.53 -3.92 -31.51
N THR A 3 -34.49 -2.84 -30.72
CA THR A 3 -33.49 -2.66 -29.64
C THR A 3 -34.09 -2.77 -28.24
N LYS A 4 -35.35 -3.20 -28.13
CA LYS A 4 -36.09 -3.33 -26.87
C LYS A 4 -35.49 -4.34 -25.89
N ASP A 5 -34.77 -5.35 -26.40
CA ASP A 5 -34.18 -6.43 -25.60
C ASP A 5 -32.76 -6.08 -25.08
N PHE A 6 -32.30 -4.84 -25.26
CA PHE A 6 -30.96 -4.39 -24.90
C PHE A 6 -30.97 -3.07 -24.12
N ASP A 7 -30.10 -2.95 -23.12
CA ASP A 7 -29.86 -1.67 -22.46
C ASP A 7 -28.87 -0.85 -23.32
N VAL A 8 -29.36 0.23 -23.93
CA VAL A 8 -28.60 1.01 -24.92
C VAL A 8 -27.64 2.00 -24.24
N ILE A 9 -26.36 1.63 -24.18
CA ILE A 9 -25.27 2.43 -23.61
C ILE A 9 -24.85 3.52 -24.60
N ARG A 10 -25.03 4.79 -24.20
CA ARG A 10 -24.65 5.97 -24.99
C ARG A 10 -23.48 6.69 -24.34
N ILE A 11 -22.35 6.71 -25.03
CA ILE A 11 -21.12 7.34 -24.53
C ILE A 11 -21.16 8.83 -24.92
N ALA A 12 -21.56 9.68 -23.96
CA ALA A 12 -21.80 11.10 -24.20
C ALA A 12 -20.53 11.91 -24.52
N ARG A 13 -19.37 11.43 -24.04
CA ARG A 13 -18.05 12.01 -24.31
C ARG A 13 -17.42 11.34 -25.51
N SER A 14 -16.76 12.10 -26.38
CA SER A 14 -15.93 11.55 -27.46
C SER A 14 -14.77 12.48 -27.77
N ASP A 15 -13.61 11.90 -28.03
CA ASP A 15 -12.48 12.52 -28.72
C ASP A 15 -12.39 12.13 -30.21
N GLY A 16 -13.41 11.44 -30.71
CA GLY A 16 -13.48 10.93 -32.08
C GLY A 16 -13.48 12.02 -33.14
N VAL A 17 -12.51 11.95 -34.06
CA VAL A 17 -12.38 12.80 -35.24
C VAL A 17 -12.71 11.96 -36.49
N ASP A 18 -13.81 12.27 -37.17
CA ASP A 18 -14.19 11.55 -38.39
C ASP A 18 -13.12 11.75 -39.49
N THR A 19 -12.37 10.70 -39.79
CA THR A 19 -11.31 10.70 -40.80
C THR A 19 -11.82 10.61 -42.24
N GLY A 20 -13.13 10.43 -42.45
CA GLY A 20 -13.74 10.27 -43.77
C GLY A 20 -13.35 8.97 -44.48
N PRO A 21 -13.73 8.80 -45.78
CA PRO A 21 -13.54 7.54 -46.51
C PRO A 21 -12.10 7.25 -47.02
N GLY A 22 -11.08 8.02 -46.66
CA GLY A 22 -9.74 7.73 -47.17
C GLY A 22 -8.58 8.64 -46.75
N TYR A 23 -7.76 8.15 -45.82
CA TYR A 23 -6.30 8.15 -45.98
C TYR A 23 -5.67 7.01 -45.17
N TRP A 24 -4.49 6.54 -45.59
CA TRP A 24 -3.52 5.81 -44.76
C TRP A 24 -2.11 6.26 -45.17
N PRO A 25 -1.16 6.39 -44.22
CA PRO A 25 0.24 6.65 -44.56
C PRO A 25 0.78 5.54 -45.46
N VAL A 26 1.30 5.93 -46.63
CA VAL A 26 2.04 5.03 -47.51
C VAL A 26 3.48 4.99 -47.02
N THR A 27 3.90 3.85 -46.45
CA THR A 27 5.32 3.57 -46.19
C THR A 27 6.09 3.63 -47.51
N THR A 28 6.85 4.71 -47.68
CA THR A 28 7.67 4.98 -48.85
C THR A 28 9.14 4.88 -48.44
N PRO A 29 9.95 4.00 -49.06
CA PRO A 29 11.37 3.91 -48.75
C PRO A 29 12.09 5.18 -49.24
N THR A 30 12.85 5.82 -48.36
CA THR A 30 13.61 7.04 -48.69
C THR A 30 14.88 6.68 -49.46
N PRO A 31 15.19 7.34 -50.59
CA PRO A 31 16.37 7.01 -51.39
C PRO A 31 17.66 7.61 -50.81
N ALA A 32 18.74 6.83 -50.83
CA ALA A 32 20.12 7.31 -50.67
C ALA A 32 20.80 7.48 -52.04
N ALA A 33 21.74 8.42 -52.15
CA ALA A 33 22.22 8.91 -53.44
C ALA A 33 23.53 8.28 -53.94
N THR A 34 23.49 7.79 -55.18
CA THR A 34 24.57 7.83 -56.20
C THR A 34 26.03 7.53 -55.83
N THR A 35 26.48 6.35 -56.25
CA THR A 35 27.78 6.16 -56.95
C THR A 35 27.53 5.35 -58.24
N ALA A 36 28.43 5.43 -59.24
CA ALA A 36 28.05 5.19 -60.65
C ALA A 36 28.90 4.15 -61.43
N ALA A 37 28.41 3.81 -62.64
CA ALA A 37 28.97 2.93 -63.68
C ALA A 37 28.82 1.40 -63.43
N LYS A 38 28.67 0.53 -64.44
CA LYS A 38 28.69 0.69 -65.93
C LYS A 38 27.81 -0.38 -66.63
N LYS A 39 27.44 -0.12 -67.90
CA LYS A 39 26.81 -0.98 -68.98
C LYS A 39 26.75 -2.52 -68.77
N SER A 40 25.79 -3.28 -69.33
CA SER A 40 25.16 -3.19 -70.68
C SER A 40 23.86 -4.01 -70.84
N GLY A 41 23.02 -3.67 -71.85
CA GLY A 41 21.91 -4.53 -72.34
C GLY A 41 20.69 -3.72 -72.81
N LYS A 42 19.98 -4.15 -73.87
CA LYS A 42 18.82 -3.45 -74.47
C LYS A 42 17.89 -4.45 -75.18
N GLU A 43 16.61 -4.08 -75.33
CA GLU A 43 15.52 -4.71 -76.12
C GLU A 43 14.73 -5.86 -75.43
N ALA A 44 13.40 -5.96 -75.56
CA ALA A 44 12.41 -5.11 -76.26
C ALA A 44 10.96 -5.17 -75.70
N THR A 45 10.12 -4.26 -76.21
CA THR A 45 8.64 -4.31 -76.38
C THR A 45 7.69 -4.32 -75.17
N VAL A 46 6.71 -3.41 -75.30
CA VAL A 46 5.55 -3.11 -74.45
C VAL A 46 4.53 -4.26 -74.42
N ALA A 47 3.91 -4.47 -73.24
CA ALA A 47 2.57 -5.02 -73.10
C ALA A 47 1.84 -4.28 -71.97
N ASP A 48 0.50 -4.23 -72.03
CA ASP A 48 -0.32 -3.34 -71.20
C ASP A 48 -0.26 -3.66 -69.69
N LYS A 49 -0.33 -2.62 -68.85
CA LYS A 49 -0.34 -2.70 -67.38
C LYS A 49 -1.47 -1.86 -66.82
N THR A 50 -2.60 -2.52 -66.57
CA THR A 50 -3.71 -1.96 -65.79
C THR A 50 -3.21 -1.41 -64.44
N PRO A 51 -3.57 -0.17 -64.07
CA PRO A 51 -3.14 0.42 -62.81
C PRO A 51 -3.80 -0.34 -61.64
N ARG A 52 -2.98 -1.01 -60.85
CA ARG A 52 -3.42 -1.86 -59.72
C ARG A 52 -4.13 -1.02 -58.65
N THR A 53 -5.47 -0.99 -58.72
CA THR A 53 -6.33 -0.23 -57.80
C THR A 53 -5.97 -0.54 -56.35
N LYS A 54 -5.62 0.50 -55.58
CA LYS A 54 -5.19 0.36 -54.18
C LYS A 54 -6.37 -0.13 -53.32
N PRO A 55 -6.17 -1.09 -52.39
CA PRO A 55 -7.22 -1.50 -51.45
C PRO A 55 -7.63 -0.36 -50.52
N GLN A 56 -8.71 0.35 -50.88
CA GLN A 56 -9.37 1.35 -50.06
C GLN A 56 -10.14 0.67 -48.91
N MET A 57 -10.30 1.36 -47.78
CA MET A 57 -11.17 0.85 -46.70
C MET A 57 -12.60 1.33 -46.92
N MET A 58 -13.56 0.42 -46.81
CA MET A 58 -14.99 0.72 -46.92
C MET A 58 -15.54 1.03 -45.53
N ARG A 59 -16.14 2.20 -45.33
CA ARG A 59 -16.88 2.51 -44.09
C ARG A 59 -18.18 1.71 -44.07
N LEU A 60 -18.47 1.03 -42.97
CA LEU A 60 -19.69 0.24 -42.83
C LEU A 60 -20.85 1.12 -42.35
N ALA A 61 -22.06 0.78 -42.80
CA ALA A 61 -23.30 1.40 -42.32
C ALA A 61 -23.65 0.90 -40.91
N GLU A 62 -24.36 1.71 -40.12
CA GLU A 62 -24.65 1.40 -38.71
C GLU A 62 -25.56 0.17 -38.50
N ASP A 63 -26.28 -0.22 -39.55
CA ASP A 63 -27.15 -1.38 -39.66
C ASP A 63 -26.48 -2.60 -40.31
N ASP A 64 -25.23 -2.49 -40.79
CA ASP A 64 -24.43 -3.62 -41.26
C ASP A 64 -24.31 -4.66 -40.11
N PRO A 65 -24.64 -5.95 -40.34
CA PRO A 65 -24.60 -6.97 -39.29
C PRO A 65 -23.28 -7.04 -38.53
N ARG A 66 -22.16 -6.69 -39.17
CA ARG A 66 -20.81 -6.69 -38.58
C ARG A 66 -20.58 -5.48 -37.66
N PHE A 67 -21.20 -4.34 -37.97
CA PHE A 67 -21.21 -3.16 -37.10
C PHE A 67 -22.12 -3.43 -35.88
N VAL A 68 -23.30 -4.01 -36.11
CA VAL A 68 -24.21 -4.47 -35.05
C VAL A 68 -23.52 -5.48 -34.11
N GLU A 69 -22.79 -6.46 -34.66
CA GLU A 69 -22.00 -7.43 -33.89
C GLU A 69 -20.92 -6.76 -33.03
N TRP A 70 -20.19 -5.78 -33.58
CA TRP A 70 -19.23 -4.97 -32.81
C TRP A 70 -19.89 -4.21 -31.65
N ARG A 71 -21.08 -3.63 -31.87
CA ARG A 71 -21.84 -2.90 -30.83
C ARG A 71 -22.34 -3.79 -29.70
N ILE A 72 -22.71 -5.04 -30.02
CA ILE A 72 -23.06 -6.08 -29.03
C ILE A 72 -21.80 -6.52 -28.27
N LYS A 73 -20.69 -6.82 -28.97
CA LYS A 73 -19.43 -7.26 -28.33
C LYS A 73 -18.83 -6.20 -27.40
N LEU A 74 -18.91 -4.93 -27.76
CA LEU A 74 -18.53 -3.82 -26.88
C LEU A 74 -19.47 -3.69 -25.68
N GLY A 75 -20.77 -3.92 -25.86
CA GLY A 75 -21.75 -3.92 -24.76
C GLY A 75 -21.50 -5.01 -23.74
N ILE A 76 -21.25 -6.25 -24.18
CA ILE A 76 -20.88 -7.38 -23.31
C ILE A 76 -19.61 -7.03 -22.51
N LEU A 77 -18.57 -6.52 -23.17
CA LEU A 77 -17.32 -6.10 -22.52
C LEU A 77 -17.57 -5.00 -21.47
N LEU A 78 -18.28 -3.93 -21.83
CA LEU A 78 -18.58 -2.86 -20.88
C LEU A 78 -19.45 -3.34 -19.71
N LYS A 79 -20.38 -4.28 -19.92
CA LYS A 79 -21.18 -4.86 -18.83
C LYS A 79 -20.33 -5.69 -17.88
N GLN A 80 -19.38 -6.47 -18.41
CA GLN A 80 -18.43 -7.26 -17.62
C GLN A 80 -17.49 -6.38 -16.78
N GLU A 81 -17.04 -5.25 -17.31
CA GLU A 81 -16.09 -4.35 -16.64
C GLU A 81 -16.75 -3.29 -15.72
N LEU A 82 -18.04 -2.96 -15.94
CA LEU A 82 -18.71 -1.83 -15.26
C LEU A 82 -19.99 -2.20 -14.49
N SER A 83 -20.59 -3.37 -14.68
CA SER A 83 -21.73 -3.82 -13.86
C SER A 83 -21.23 -4.55 -12.61
N PRO A 84 -21.76 -4.27 -11.40
CA PRO A 84 -21.45 -5.07 -10.21
C PRO A 84 -21.96 -6.51 -10.34
N ASN A 85 -23.06 -6.70 -11.07
CA ASN A 85 -23.66 -8.00 -11.41
C ASN A 85 -23.73 -8.09 -12.95
N PRO A 86 -22.72 -8.66 -13.63
CA PRO A 86 -22.69 -8.66 -15.11
C PRO A 86 -23.71 -9.65 -15.73
N ASP A 87 -24.04 -10.72 -15.01
CA ASP A 87 -24.94 -11.78 -15.48
C ASP A 87 -26.43 -11.44 -15.28
N GLU A 88 -26.76 -10.39 -14.51
CA GLU A 88 -28.14 -9.97 -14.22
C GLU A 88 -28.64 -8.88 -15.17
N GLY A 89 -29.93 -8.92 -15.55
CA GLY A 89 -30.55 -7.94 -16.44
C GLY A 89 -30.13 -8.07 -17.91
N ASN A 90 -30.64 -7.17 -18.76
CA ASN A 90 -30.49 -7.26 -20.22
C ASN A 90 -29.00 -7.22 -20.66
N PRO A 91 -28.67 -7.74 -21.85
CA PRO A 91 -27.40 -7.45 -22.50
C PRO A 91 -27.30 -5.96 -22.84
N TRP A 92 -26.10 -5.39 -22.75
CA TRP A 92 -25.85 -4.01 -23.13
C TRP A 92 -25.60 -3.89 -24.65
N TYR A 93 -25.98 -2.77 -25.25
CA TYR A 93 -25.73 -2.45 -26.65
C TYR A 93 -25.11 -1.06 -26.79
N VAL A 94 -23.89 -0.96 -27.33
CA VAL A 94 -23.14 0.29 -27.38
C VAL A 94 -23.47 1.11 -28.63
N GLN A 95 -23.93 2.34 -28.44
CA GLN A 95 -23.85 3.35 -29.51
C GLN A 95 -22.41 3.89 -29.57
N PHE A 96 -21.81 3.85 -30.75
CA PHE A 96 -20.45 4.37 -30.96
C PHE A 96 -20.35 5.86 -30.59
N PRO A 97 -19.26 6.32 -29.94
CA PRO A 97 -19.07 7.74 -29.66
C PRO A 97 -18.93 8.55 -30.96
N ARG A 98 -19.34 9.82 -30.91
CA ARG A 98 -19.31 10.75 -32.06
C ARG A 98 -17.93 10.78 -32.74
N GLY A 99 -17.88 10.58 -34.06
CA GLY A 99 -16.64 10.63 -34.84
C GLY A 99 -15.87 9.31 -34.91
N TYR A 100 -16.27 8.28 -34.15
CA TYR A 100 -15.79 6.91 -34.34
C TYR A 100 -16.65 6.13 -35.32
N TRP A 101 -16.01 5.39 -36.23
CA TRP A 101 -16.66 4.64 -37.29
C TRP A 101 -15.95 3.32 -37.58
N LEU A 102 -16.72 2.28 -37.89
CA LEU A 102 -16.21 0.97 -38.28
C LEU A 102 -15.97 0.92 -39.81
N TYR A 103 -14.84 0.34 -40.21
CA TYR A 103 -14.43 0.17 -41.59
C TYR A 103 -13.96 -1.27 -41.86
N GLU A 104 -14.21 -1.76 -43.07
CA GLU A 104 -13.62 -3.00 -43.59
C GLU A 104 -12.43 -2.71 -44.51
N LYS A 105 -11.37 -3.53 -44.40
CA LYS A 105 -10.30 -3.65 -45.40
C LYS A 105 -9.87 -5.10 -45.49
N SER A 106 -9.95 -5.69 -46.69
CA SER A 106 -9.49 -7.07 -46.95
C SER A 106 -10.05 -8.10 -45.96
N LYS A 107 -11.37 -8.02 -45.66
CA LYS A 107 -12.11 -8.82 -44.67
C LYS A 107 -11.77 -8.57 -43.18
N HIS A 108 -10.84 -7.67 -42.87
CA HIS A 108 -10.57 -7.24 -41.50
C HIS A 108 -11.36 -5.97 -41.15
N LEU A 109 -11.86 -5.90 -39.92
CA LEU A 109 -12.64 -4.78 -39.39
C LEU A 109 -11.78 -3.89 -38.50
N TRP A 110 -11.96 -2.58 -38.61
CA TRP A 110 -11.13 -1.57 -37.95
C TRP A 110 -11.99 -0.40 -37.50
N VAL A 111 -11.79 0.10 -36.28
CA VAL A 111 -12.39 1.36 -35.84
C VAL A 111 -11.41 2.51 -36.06
N SER A 112 -11.86 3.49 -36.84
CA SER A 112 -11.22 4.81 -36.97
C SER A 112 -11.97 5.87 -36.17
N GLY A 113 -11.29 6.97 -35.89
CA GLY A 113 -11.77 8.09 -35.08
C GLY A 113 -10.74 8.60 -34.07
N TYR A 114 -9.73 7.80 -33.72
CA TYR A 114 -8.72 8.20 -32.74
C TYR A 114 -7.94 9.44 -33.20
N PRO A 115 -7.65 10.44 -32.32
CA PRO A 115 -7.04 11.71 -32.72
C PRO A 115 -5.74 11.59 -33.52
N THR A 116 -4.92 10.58 -33.23
CA THR A 116 -3.77 10.22 -34.09
C THR A 116 -4.25 9.38 -35.28
N LYS A 117 -4.40 10.02 -36.45
CA LYS A 117 -4.99 9.44 -37.68
C LYS A 117 -4.38 8.12 -38.21
N SER A 118 -3.21 7.69 -37.73
CA SER A 118 -2.58 6.41 -38.09
C SER A 118 -2.91 5.25 -37.15
N LYS A 119 -3.60 5.52 -36.03
CA LYS A 119 -3.91 4.55 -34.97
C LYS A 119 -5.36 4.09 -35.08
N LEU A 120 -5.57 2.85 -35.57
CA LEU A 120 -6.89 2.23 -35.65
C LEU A 120 -6.98 1.03 -34.68
N PHE A 121 -8.14 0.83 -34.06
CA PHE A 121 -8.40 -0.34 -33.21
C PHE A 121 -8.84 -1.55 -34.08
N LYS A 122 -8.24 -2.72 -33.86
CA LYS A 122 -8.46 -3.96 -34.64
C LYS A 122 -9.55 -4.86 -34.06
N SER A 123 -9.90 -4.68 -32.79
CA SER A 123 -10.84 -5.54 -32.06
C SER A 123 -11.75 -4.75 -31.12
N PRO A 124 -12.93 -5.30 -30.75
CA PRO A 124 -13.76 -4.74 -29.68
C PRO A 124 -13.01 -4.59 -28.36
N GLN A 125 -12.05 -5.48 -28.07
CA GLN A 125 -11.21 -5.44 -26.87
C GLN A 125 -10.29 -4.22 -26.86
N GLU A 126 -9.56 -3.97 -27.96
CA GLU A 126 -8.66 -2.81 -28.09
C GLU A 126 -9.43 -1.49 -27.95
N PHE A 127 -10.63 -1.38 -28.55
CA PHE A 127 -11.46 -0.18 -28.49
C PHE A 127 -12.22 -0.04 -27.16
N GLY A 128 -12.67 -1.14 -26.57
CA GLY A 128 -13.45 -1.17 -25.33
C GLY A 128 -12.74 -0.49 -24.16
N VAL A 129 -11.41 -0.66 -24.05
CA VAL A 129 -10.61 0.03 -23.02
C VAL A 129 -10.61 1.56 -23.23
N HIS A 130 -10.63 2.04 -24.48
CA HIS A 130 -10.80 3.48 -24.77
C HIS A 130 -12.22 3.96 -24.43
N LEU A 131 -13.24 3.11 -24.60
CA LEU A 131 -14.62 3.42 -24.22
C LEU A 131 -14.82 3.49 -22.71
N ILE A 132 -14.17 2.62 -21.93
CA ILE A 132 -14.14 2.70 -20.45
C ILE A 132 -13.54 4.04 -20.00
N TRP A 133 -12.42 4.45 -20.61
CA TRP A 133 -11.84 5.77 -20.34
C TRP A 133 -12.76 6.93 -20.76
N LEU A 134 -13.45 6.84 -21.91
CA LEU A 134 -14.43 7.84 -22.34
C LEU A 134 -15.64 7.95 -21.40
N LEU A 135 -16.04 6.86 -20.75
CA LEU A 135 -17.07 6.84 -19.70
C LEU A 135 -16.57 7.37 -18.34
N SER A 136 -15.26 7.46 -18.12
CA SER A 136 -14.66 7.99 -16.89
C SER A 136 -14.74 9.52 -16.80
N ALA A 137 -14.36 10.07 -15.63
CA ALA A 137 -14.19 11.50 -15.45
C ALA A 137 -12.87 12.07 -16.01
N SER A 138 -11.84 11.23 -16.24
CA SER A 138 -10.51 11.73 -16.64
C SER A 138 -10.48 12.14 -18.11
N LYS A 139 -9.90 13.32 -18.38
CA LYS A 139 -9.65 13.85 -19.73
C LYS A 139 -8.20 13.64 -20.19
N ASP A 140 -7.34 13.07 -19.36
CA ASP A 140 -5.94 12.81 -19.72
C ASP A 140 -5.82 11.47 -20.45
N TYR A 141 -5.10 11.46 -21.56
CA TYR A 141 -4.76 10.25 -22.31
C TYR A 141 -3.83 9.31 -21.52
N GLY A 142 -3.06 9.81 -20.56
CA GLY A 142 -2.24 8.98 -19.66
C GLY A 142 -3.06 8.00 -18.81
N ASP A 143 -4.28 8.39 -18.41
CA ASP A 143 -5.22 7.52 -17.67
C ASP A 143 -5.92 6.50 -18.57
N CYS A 144 -5.70 6.53 -19.89
CA CYS A 144 -6.31 5.59 -20.82
C CYS A 144 -5.39 4.40 -21.11
N CYS A 145 -5.72 3.23 -20.54
CA CYS A 145 -4.97 1.99 -20.75
C CYS A 145 -5.14 1.37 -22.14
N CYS A 146 -5.74 2.06 -23.13
CA CYS A 146 -5.93 1.51 -24.47
C CYS A 146 -4.62 1.52 -25.26
N VAL A 147 -4.50 0.61 -26.23
CA VAL A 147 -3.29 0.37 -27.05
C VAL A 147 -2.79 1.61 -27.82
N HIS A 148 -3.60 2.68 -27.92
CA HIS A 148 -3.25 3.89 -28.67
C HIS A 148 -2.88 5.08 -27.80
N CYS A 149 -3.30 5.09 -26.54
CA CYS A 149 -3.02 6.17 -25.59
C CYS A 149 -1.72 5.89 -24.83
N ASN A 150 -1.69 4.81 -24.06
CA ASN A 150 -0.55 4.41 -23.25
C ASN A 150 0.22 3.27 -23.94
N MET A 151 0.92 3.63 -25.03
CA MET A 151 1.86 2.74 -25.71
C MET A 151 3.08 2.51 -24.81
N PRO A 152 3.38 1.27 -24.34
CA PRO A 152 4.68 0.99 -23.73
C PRO A 152 5.77 1.28 -24.76
N ASN A 153 6.78 2.05 -24.36
CA ASN A 153 7.75 2.65 -25.28
C ASN A 153 8.79 1.62 -25.75
N LEU A 154 8.48 0.84 -26.80
CA LEU A 154 9.45 -0.04 -27.48
C LEU A 154 10.46 0.77 -28.31
N ALA A 155 11.40 1.41 -27.60
CA ALA A 155 12.61 1.99 -28.14
C ALA A 155 13.73 1.83 -27.08
N LYS A 156 14.83 1.12 -27.32
CA LYS A 156 15.37 0.52 -28.55
C LYS A 156 15.99 -0.85 -28.26
N PRO A 157 15.91 -1.86 -29.14
CA PRO A 157 16.86 -2.97 -29.11
C PRO A 157 18.26 -2.51 -29.53
N PRO A 158 19.35 -3.11 -29.01
CA PRO A 158 20.68 -2.93 -29.57
C PRO A 158 20.81 -3.61 -30.94
N LEU A 159 21.72 -3.12 -31.78
CA LEU A 159 21.98 -3.68 -33.11
C LEU A 159 22.64 -5.07 -33.01
N VAL A 160 21.88 -6.12 -33.29
CA VAL A 160 22.39 -7.41 -33.76
C VAL A 160 21.50 -7.83 -34.94
N SER A 161 22.10 -8.24 -36.06
CA SER A 161 21.36 -8.56 -37.28
C SER A 161 20.51 -9.82 -37.12
N GLU A 162 19.30 -9.76 -37.67
CA GLU A 162 18.41 -10.90 -37.86
C GLU A 162 18.92 -11.79 -39.01
N GLU A 163 18.96 -13.11 -38.84
CA GLU A 163 18.59 -14.01 -39.93
C GLU A 163 18.04 -15.36 -39.40
N ALA A 164 16.94 -15.78 -40.03
CA ALA A 164 16.32 -17.12 -40.03
C ALA A 164 15.86 -17.77 -38.71
N ALA A 165 14.59 -18.20 -38.71
CA ALA A 165 14.02 -19.15 -37.76
C ALA A 165 13.56 -20.43 -38.50
N VAL A 166 13.06 -21.41 -37.72
CA VAL A 166 12.37 -22.65 -38.16
C VAL A 166 13.25 -23.82 -38.64
N ALA A 167 13.47 -24.78 -37.73
CA ALA A 167 13.24 -26.22 -37.95
C ALA A 167 13.33 -27.02 -36.63
N GLN A 168 12.62 -28.15 -36.52
CA GLN A 168 12.88 -29.21 -35.53
C GLN A 168 13.55 -30.44 -36.23
N PRO A 169 13.66 -31.61 -35.59
CA PRO A 169 14.94 -32.14 -35.15
C PRO A 169 15.49 -33.26 -36.05
N THR A 170 16.80 -33.52 -35.98
CA THR A 170 17.39 -34.77 -36.49
C THR A 170 18.71 -35.09 -35.79
N SER A 171 19.19 -36.33 -35.96
CA SER A 171 20.18 -36.97 -35.08
C SER A 171 21.55 -37.21 -35.75
N GLN A 172 22.54 -37.57 -34.91
CA GLN A 172 23.83 -38.22 -35.22
C GLN A 172 25.06 -37.34 -35.56
N SER A 173 25.99 -37.30 -34.60
CA SER A 173 27.43 -37.65 -34.70
C SER A 173 28.24 -37.27 -35.95
N SER A 174 29.34 -36.53 -35.78
CA SER A 174 30.71 -37.13 -35.75
C SER A 174 31.87 -36.10 -35.68
N ALA A 175 33.08 -36.60 -35.41
CA ALA A 175 34.41 -36.01 -35.59
C ALA A 175 34.89 -34.80 -34.74
N GLN A 176 35.99 -35.02 -34.00
CA GLN A 176 36.96 -33.97 -33.60
C GLN A 176 38.01 -33.76 -34.71
N PRO A 177 38.93 -32.78 -34.57
CA PRO A 177 40.33 -33.21 -34.40
C PRO A 177 41.23 -32.36 -33.47
N SER A 178 42.03 -33.08 -32.66
CA SER A 178 43.44 -32.84 -32.24
C SER A 178 43.95 -31.48 -31.70
N ILE A 179 44.65 -31.60 -30.55
CA ILE A 179 45.59 -30.62 -29.95
C ILE A 179 46.97 -30.71 -30.66
N PRO A 180 47.85 -29.68 -30.57
CA PRO A 180 49.23 -30.00 -30.16
C PRO A 180 49.89 -29.04 -29.15
N ALA A 181 50.61 -29.64 -28.20
CA ALA A 181 51.62 -29.13 -27.28
C ALA A 181 52.51 -30.35 -26.87
N PRO A 182 53.66 -30.25 -26.16
CA PRO A 182 54.28 -29.10 -25.48
C PRO A 182 55.81 -28.95 -25.72
N VAL A 183 56.48 -28.08 -24.95
CA VAL A 183 57.93 -28.13 -24.65
C VAL A 183 58.17 -27.79 -23.16
N GLN A 184 59.17 -28.40 -22.52
CA GLN A 184 59.56 -28.18 -21.10
C GLN A 184 61.03 -27.70 -20.99
N VAL A 185 61.41 -27.08 -19.86
CA VAL A 185 62.80 -26.89 -19.39
C VAL A 185 62.86 -27.06 -17.85
N GLN A 186 64.01 -27.49 -17.30
CA GLN A 186 64.23 -27.93 -15.90
C GLN A 186 65.62 -27.49 -15.38
N ALA A 187 65.95 -27.36 -14.09
CA ALA A 187 65.13 -27.36 -12.86
C ALA A 187 65.49 -26.13 -11.96
N GLN A 188 66.00 -26.12 -10.71
CA GLN A 188 66.50 -27.11 -9.72
C GLN A 188 65.98 -26.75 -8.29
N ALA A 189 66.55 -27.29 -7.21
CA ALA A 189 66.01 -27.19 -5.84
C ALA A 189 67.07 -27.03 -4.73
N GLN A 190 66.66 -26.53 -3.54
CA GLN A 190 67.33 -26.79 -2.26
C GLN A 190 66.41 -26.56 -1.03
N VAL A 191 66.79 -27.17 0.10
CA VAL A 191 66.17 -27.23 1.45
C VAL A 191 67.32 -27.53 2.45
N PRO A 192 67.19 -27.54 3.81
CA PRO A 192 66.03 -27.27 4.67
C PRO A 192 66.33 -26.28 5.84
N ILE A 193 65.42 -26.15 6.83
CA ILE A 193 65.66 -26.43 8.27
C ILE A 193 64.37 -26.20 9.10
N GLN A 194 64.02 -27.17 9.96
CA GLN A 194 63.25 -27.01 11.22
C GLN A 194 64.13 -27.56 12.36
N PRO A 195 63.85 -27.23 13.64
CA PRO A 195 63.45 -28.29 14.60
C PRO A 195 62.43 -27.77 15.69
N PRO A 196 61.94 -28.56 16.70
CA PRO A 196 60.59 -29.14 16.60
C PRO A 196 59.78 -29.30 17.95
N ILE A 197 58.68 -30.09 17.91
CA ILE A 197 57.95 -30.80 19.00
C ILE A 197 57.29 -29.97 20.16
N GLN A 198 56.30 -30.44 20.94
CA GLN A 198 55.68 -31.77 21.19
C GLN A 198 54.12 -31.78 21.07
N ALA A 199 53.50 -32.97 21.13
CA ALA A 199 52.04 -33.21 21.08
C ALA A 199 51.61 -34.43 21.94
N LEU A 200 50.31 -34.53 22.30
CA LEU A 200 49.55 -35.70 22.83
C LEU A 200 48.09 -35.23 23.11
N GLY A 201 47.00 -36.00 22.97
CA GLY A 201 46.78 -37.39 22.53
C GLY A 201 45.28 -37.62 22.16
N GLU A 202 44.84 -38.87 21.93
CA GLU A 202 43.64 -39.17 21.12
C GLU A 202 42.46 -39.90 21.85
N THR A 203 41.21 -39.51 21.54
CA THR A 203 39.98 -40.38 21.42
C THR A 203 39.37 -41.12 22.65
N PRO A 204 38.17 -41.77 22.56
CA PRO A 204 36.89 -41.33 21.93
C PRO A 204 35.56 -41.64 22.73
N ALA A 205 34.46 -41.03 22.26
CA ALA A 205 33.07 -41.54 22.18
C ALA A 205 32.06 -41.58 23.38
N LYS A 206 30.77 -41.33 23.03
CA LYS A 206 29.48 -41.47 23.76
C LYS A 206 29.28 -40.60 25.02
N LEU A 207 28.07 -40.12 25.35
CA LEU A 207 26.71 -40.46 24.90
C LEU A 207 25.81 -39.19 24.81
N GLU A 208 24.78 -39.22 23.98
CA GLU A 208 23.83 -38.11 23.77
C GLU A 208 22.93 -37.82 24.99
N ARG A 209 22.49 -36.56 25.11
CA ARG A 209 21.24 -36.15 25.79
C ARG A 209 20.56 -35.07 24.96
N PRO A 210 19.23 -35.12 24.73
CA PRO A 210 18.52 -34.11 23.96
C PRO A 210 18.41 -32.81 24.78
N VAL A 211 19.24 -31.81 24.47
CA VAL A 211 19.12 -30.48 25.06
C VAL A 211 17.93 -29.75 24.42
N LYS A 212 16.95 -29.41 25.25
CA LYS A 212 15.67 -28.81 24.89
C LYS A 212 15.88 -27.45 24.21
N VAL A 213 15.63 -27.36 22.90
CA VAL A 213 15.65 -26.10 22.15
C VAL A 213 14.74 -25.09 22.86
N THR A 214 15.30 -23.94 23.25
CA THR A 214 14.56 -22.92 23.97
C THR A 214 13.62 -22.21 22.98
N PRO A 215 12.29 -22.24 23.18
CA PRO A 215 11.39 -21.49 22.33
C PRO A 215 11.64 -20.00 22.54
N VAL A 216 11.57 -19.21 21.45
CA VAL A 216 11.40 -17.75 21.56
C VAL A 216 10.12 -17.53 22.38
N PRO A 217 10.17 -16.83 23.54
CA PRO A 217 8.98 -16.57 24.33
C PRO A 217 7.94 -15.80 23.52
N LEU A 218 6.66 -15.90 23.90
CA LEU A 218 5.64 -15.00 23.38
C LEU A 218 6.09 -13.55 23.64
N PRO A 219 6.18 -12.68 22.62
CA PRO A 219 6.56 -11.30 22.83
C PRO A 219 5.53 -10.62 23.76
N PRO A 220 5.97 -9.79 24.72
CA PRO A 220 5.06 -9.20 25.68
C PRO A 220 4.08 -8.24 24.99
N ILE A 221 2.78 -8.43 25.26
CA ILE A 221 1.74 -7.50 24.82
C ILE A 221 1.91 -6.18 25.62
N PRO A 222 1.95 -5.01 24.95
CA PRO A 222 2.07 -3.73 25.64
C PRO A 222 0.97 -3.53 26.71
N GLY A 223 1.37 -3.27 27.94
CA GLY A 223 0.47 -2.90 29.05
C GLY A 223 0.04 -4.02 30.01
N GLN A 224 0.50 -5.27 29.86
CA GLN A 224 0.14 -6.35 30.79
C GLN A 224 1.10 -6.43 32.02
N PRO A 225 0.59 -6.53 33.27
CA PRO A 225 1.43 -6.73 34.45
C PRO A 225 2.03 -8.15 34.49
N SER A 226 3.30 -8.25 34.92
CA SER A 226 4.06 -9.50 34.87
C SER A 226 3.67 -10.50 35.97
N HIS A 227 2.99 -11.58 35.60
CA HIS A 227 2.72 -12.71 36.48
C HIS A 227 3.84 -13.75 36.41
N LYS A 228 4.47 -14.06 37.56
CA LYS A 228 5.39 -15.21 37.70
C LYS A 228 4.59 -16.52 37.73
N PRO A 229 4.95 -17.55 36.94
CA PRO A 229 4.38 -18.89 37.09
C PRO A 229 4.91 -19.58 38.36
N PRO A 230 4.13 -20.48 38.99
CA PRO A 230 4.57 -21.25 40.15
C PRO A 230 5.59 -22.34 39.76
N ASN A 231 6.48 -22.67 40.70
CA ASN A 231 7.50 -23.71 40.54
C ASN A 231 6.89 -25.11 40.78
N ILE A 232 7.20 -26.10 39.92
CA ILE A 232 6.73 -27.49 40.06
C ILE A 232 7.91 -28.44 39.87
N THR A 233 8.25 -29.19 40.92
CA THR A 233 9.27 -30.25 40.92
C THR A 233 8.70 -31.57 40.37
N PRO A 234 9.44 -32.31 39.52
CA PRO A 234 8.98 -33.58 38.97
C PRO A 234 9.29 -34.78 39.87
N HIS A 235 8.41 -35.79 39.87
CA HIS A 235 8.68 -37.14 40.37
C HIS A 235 8.17 -38.18 39.34
N PRO A 236 8.80 -39.36 39.22
CA PRO A 236 8.58 -40.28 38.09
C PRO A 236 7.36 -41.21 38.26
N GLN A 237 6.95 -41.82 37.15
CA GLN A 237 5.76 -42.70 37.05
C GLN A 237 6.02 -44.14 37.51
N ALA A 238 4.97 -44.82 37.96
CA ALA A 238 4.86 -46.28 37.94
C ALA A 238 3.42 -46.73 37.60
N ALA A 239 3.33 -47.58 36.57
CA ALA A 239 2.34 -48.61 36.22
C ALA A 239 0.84 -48.58 36.66
N GLN A 240 0.02 -49.05 35.70
CA GLN A 240 -1.24 -49.83 35.85
C GLN A 240 -2.62 -49.14 36.05
N GLN A 241 -3.62 -49.88 35.55
CA GLN A 241 -5.07 -49.69 35.46
C GLN A 241 -5.72 -51.00 35.98
N PRO A 242 -7.07 -51.15 36.10
CA PRO A 242 -8.15 -50.14 36.25
C PRO A 242 -9.12 -50.45 37.43
N GLN A 243 -10.06 -49.56 37.76
CA GLN A 243 -11.53 -49.83 37.95
C GLN A 243 -12.30 -48.63 38.54
N GLN A 244 -13.64 -48.71 38.51
CA GLN A 244 -14.65 -47.81 39.10
C GLN A 244 -15.39 -48.57 40.25
N PRO A 245 -16.41 -48.03 40.97
CA PRO A 245 -16.97 -46.66 41.06
C PRO A 245 -17.17 -46.18 42.54
N GLN A 246 -18.04 -45.17 42.71
CA GLN A 246 -18.88 -44.83 43.89
C GLN A 246 -18.44 -43.69 44.85
N GLN A 247 -19.44 -43.24 45.62
CA GLN A 247 -19.53 -41.98 46.37
C GLN A 247 -19.51 -42.26 47.88
N LEU A 248 -19.11 -41.30 48.71
CA LEU A 248 -20.04 -40.63 49.65
C LEU A 248 -19.39 -39.42 50.37
N LEU A 249 -20.19 -38.71 51.18
CA LEU A 249 -19.81 -37.49 51.89
C LEU A 249 -18.91 -37.75 53.12
N GLN A 250 -18.06 -36.78 53.46
CA GLN A 250 -17.81 -36.39 54.86
C GLN A 250 -17.20 -34.98 55.03
N GLN A 251 -17.76 -34.24 55.97
CA GLN A 251 -17.20 -33.08 56.69
C GLN A 251 -17.53 -33.27 58.18
N PRO A 252 -16.91 -32.55 59.11
CA PRO A 252 -15.52 -32.06 59.19
C PRO A 252 -14.81 -32.75 60.39
N PRO A 253 -13.71 -32.18 60.93
CA PRO A 253 -13.92 -31.47 62.20
C PRO A 253 -13.20 -30.11 62.29
N GLN A 254 -13.55 -29.32 63.32
CA GLN A 254 -13.02 -27.98 63.57
C GLN A 254 -11.68 -28.00 64.33
N ALA A 255 -10.83 -27.02 64.04
CA ALA A 255 -9.86 -26.46 64.99
C ALA A 255 -10.10 -24.94 65.10
N LYS A 256 -9.91 -24.36 66.29
CA LYS A 256 -10.20 -22.95 66.59
C LYS A 256 -8.92 -22.07 66.58
N PRO A 257 -9.05 -20.73 66.51
CA PRO A 257 -8.01 -19.87 65.92
C PRO A 257 -6.99 -19.33 66.92
N ILE A 258 -5.85 -18.87 66.38
CA ILE A 258 -4.95 -17.89 67.00
C ILE A 258 -4.78 -16.72 66.02
N GLN A 259 -4.79 -15.50 66.55
CA GLN A 259 -4.67 -14.25 65.78
C GLN A 259 -3.22 -13.93 65.45
N GLN A 260 -2.94 -13.39 64.26
CA GLN A 260 -1.90 -12.36 64.06
C GLN A 260 -2.34 -11.32 63.01
N THR A 261 -1.77 -10.12 63.14
CA THR A 261 -2.23 -8.83 62.61
C THR A 261 -2.02 -8.64 61.09
N PRO A 262 -2.91 -7.93 60.38
CA PRO A 262 -2.64 -7.47 59.01
C PRO A 262 -1.76 -6.20 58.99
N VAL A 263 -0.94 -6.04 57.95
CA VAL A 263 -0.17 -4.82 57.65
C VAL A 263 -0.62 -4.26 56.28
N PRO A 264 -0.85 -2.93 56.11
CA PRO A 264 -1.54 -2.42 54.91
C PRO A 264 -0.66 -2.15 53.69
N LEU A 265 -1.33 -2.00 52.54
CA LEU A 265 -0.78 -1.60 51.25
C LEU A 265 -0.57 -0.06 51.19
N PRO A 266 0.51 0.46 50.58
CA PRO A 266 0.70 1.91 50.40
C PRO A 266 -0.24 2.48 49.31
N THR A 267 -0.76 3.70 49.56
CA THR A 267 -1.70 4.43 48.66
C THR A 267 -1.10 5.79 48.26
N PRO A 268 -1.35 6.33 47.04
CA PRO A 268 -0.77 7.61 46.62
C PRO A 268 -1.29 8.82 47.40
N ILE A 269 -0.45 9.86 47.49
CA ILE A 269 -0.73 11.09 48.24
C ILE A 269 -1.59 12.06 47.42
N GLN A 270 -2.64 12.60 48.04
CA GLN A 270 -3.29 13.86 47.65
C GLN A 270 -3.07 14.89 48.77
N PRO A 271 -2.78 16.17 48.45
CA PRO A 271 -2.73 17.24 49.46
C PRO A 271 -4.10 17.92 49.60
N ARG A 272 -4.61 18.08 50.83
CA ARG A 272 -5.71 19.01 51.12
C ARG A 272 -5.63 19.61 52.53
N GLU A 273 -5.81 20.93 52.57
CA GLU A 273 -6.19 21.87 53.65
C GLU A 273 -6.17 21.44 55.12
N SER A 274 -5.72 22.36 55.99
CA SER A 274 -6.04 22.40 57.43
C SER A 274 -6.13 23.85 57.92
N ARG A 275 -6.93 24.09 58.96
CA ARG A 275 -7.18 25.40 59.60
C ARG A 275 -6.12 25.72 60.69
N GLU A 276 -6.11 26.79 61.49
CA GLU A 276 -7.05 27.88 61.85
C GLU A 276 -6.21 29.10 62.39
N PRO A 277 -6.63 29.90 63.41
CA PRO A 277 -7.54 31.07 63.45
C PRO A 277 -6.84 32.45 63.59
N SER A 278 -7.60 33.59 63.53
CA SER A 278 -7.52 34.78 64.45
C SER A 278 -8.14 36.10 63.92
N GLN A 279 -8.62 36.95 64.84
CA GLN A 279 -9.00 38.39 64.75
C GLN A 279 -8.54 39.08 66.07
N PRO A 280 -8.61 40.42 66.29
CA PRO A 280 -8.86 41.60 65.41
C PRO A 280 -7.57 42.48 65.29
N THR A 281 -7.47 43.79 64.95
CA THR A 281 -8.31 44.99 65.21
C THR A 281 -7.80 46.25 64.44
N GLN A 282 -8.71 47.16 64.00
CA GLN A 282 -8.52 48.62 63.72
C GLN A 282 -7.43 49.12 62.71
N SER A 283 -7.52 50.29 62.03
CA SER A 283 -8.65 51.16 61.59
C SER A 283 -8.18 52.37 60.73
N ALA A 284 -8.83 52.67 59.59
CA ALA A 284 -8.90 54.01 58.95
C ALA A 284 -9.93 54.06 57.78
N GLN A 285 -10.55 55.22 57.48
CA GLN A 285 -11.62 55.46 56.48
C GLN A 285 -11.89 56.98 56.28
N PRO A 286 -12.78 57.47 55.37
CA PRO A 286 -13.27 56.99 54.05
C PRO A 286 -12.66 57.92 52.95
N PRO A 287 -13.35 58.83 52.18
CA PRO A 287 -14.63 58.83 51.38
C PRO A 287 -14.66 57.83 50.18
N GLN A 288 -15.62 57.72 49.22
CA GLN A 288 -16.89 58.40 48.82
C GLN A 288 -16.79 59.67 47.89
N LEU A 289 -17.71 60.01 46.95
CA LEU A 289 -19.04 59.47 46.56
C LEU A 289 -19.49 59.92 45.11
N ILE A 290 -20.65 59.39 44.61
CA ILE A 290 -21.62 59.92 43.59
C ILE A 290 -21.64 59.35 42.13
N GLN A 291 -22.88 59.21 41.61
CA GLN A 291 -23.41 58.73 40.28
C GLN A 291 -24.27 59.89 39.65
N PRO A 292 -24.80 59.92 38.38
CA PRO A 292 -25.61 58.87 37.74
C PRO A 292 -25.61 58.85 36.16
N ASN A 293 -26.70 58.35 35.55
CA ASN A 293 -27.08 58.23 34.11
C ASN A 293 -27.98 59.44 33.66
N PRO A 294 -28.63 59.54 32.47
CA PRO A 294 -28.43 59.02 31.08
C PRO A 294 -28.53 60.12 29.96
N SER A 295 -28.58 59.75 28.65
CA SER A 295 -29.40 60.35 27.52
C SER A 295 -28.71 60.66 26.16
N GLN A 296 -29.54 60.74 25.10
CA GLN A 296 -29.27 61.10 23.68
C GLN A 296 -29.35 62.64 23.45
N PRO A 297 -28.90 63.25 22.30
CA PRO A 297 -29.54 63.06 20.98
C PRO A 297 -28.66 63.32 19.70
N LEU A 298 -29.35 63.48 18.56
CA LEU A 298 -28.94 63.68 17.17
C LEU A 298 -28.37 65.09 16.84
N PRO A 299 -27.67 65.27 15.69
CA PRO A 299 -27.65 66.53 14.94
C PRO A 299 -28.21 66.41 13.49
N THR A 300 -28.79 67.49 12.98
CA THR A 300 -29.48 67.59 11.67
C THR A 300 -28.81 68.65 10.76
N ALA A 301 -29.23 68.77 9.48
CA ALA A 301 -28.80 69.82 8.52
C ALA A 301 -29.12 71.26 8.99
N VAL A 302 -28.68 72.39 8.39
CA VAL A 302 -28.71 72.90 6.98
C VAL A 302 -27.77 74.17 6.88
N PRO A 303 -27.66 75.03 5.82
CA PRO A 303 -28.17 75.04 4.42
C PRO A 303 -27.15 75.42 3.28
N ASN A 304 -27.72 75.52 2.06
CA ASN A 304 -27.25 75.91 0.71
C ASN A 304 -26.47 77.27 0.56
N PRO A 305 -25.80 77.59 -0.58
CA PRO A 305 -26.49 78.03 -1.81
C PRO A 305 -25.93 77.53 -3.19
N SER A 306 -26.75 77.73 -4.24
CA SER A 306 -26.55 77.45 -5.69
C SER A 306 -25.54 78.40 -6.40
N ALA A 307 -25.15 78.32 -7.70
CA ALA A 307 -25.54 77.60 -8.94
C ALA A 307 -24.32 77.65 -9.94
N PRO A 308 -24.38 77.38 -11.28
CA PRO A 308 -25.44 76.83 -12.16
C PRO A 308 -24.99 75.64 -13.07
N MET A 309 -25.84 75.22 -14.02
CA MET A 309 -25.59 74.16 -15.03
C MET A 309 -24.74 74.65 -16.23
N PRO A 310 -24.29 73.72 -17.11
CA PRO A 310 -24.94 73.67 -18.43
C PRO A 310 -25.22 72.27 -19.02
N ALA A 311 -26.27 72.21 -19.85
CA ALA A 311 -26.54 71.31 -20.99
C ALA A 311 -26.39 69.77 -20.88
N ALA A 312 -27.36 69.04 -21.43
CA ALA A 312 -27.40 67.58 -21.46
C ALA A 312 -26.85 66.96 -22.76
N ALA A 313 -26.43 65.70 -22.67
CA ALA A 313 -26.19 64.78 -23.79
C ALA A 313 -27.12 63.54 -23.63
N PRO A 314 -27.52 62.85 -24.73
CA PRO A 314 -28.53 61.80 -24.68
C PRO A 314 -28.04 60.52 -23.95
N PRO A 315 -28.94 59.74 -23.35
CA PRO A 315 -28.58 58.57 -22.55
C PRO A 315 -28.10 57.40 -23.40
N ALA A 316 -26.88 56.92 -23.14
CA ALA A 316 -26.44 55.61 -23.59
C ALA A 316 -27.12 54.51 -22.76
N VAL A 317 -27.62 53.47 -23.42
CA VAL A 317 -28.29 52.33 -22.76
C VAL A 317 -27.24 51.54 -21.95
N PRO A 318 -27.39 51.41 -20.61
CA PRO A 318 -26.48 50.59 -19.83
C PRO A 318 -26.70 49.10 -20.15
N THR A 319 -25.75 48.49 -20.85
CA THR A 319 -25.70 47.04 -21.04
C THR A 319 -25.62 46.38 -19.66
N PRO A 320 -26.43 45.34 -19.35
CA PRO A 320 -26.38 44.69 -18.05
C PRO A 320 -25.01 44.02 -17.86
N LEU A 321 -24.19 44.62 -16.99
CA LEU A 321 -22.94 44.04 -16.52
C LEU A 321 -23.26 42.72 -15.81
N GLN A 322 -23.09 41.60 -16.52
CA GLN A 322 -23.21 40.27 -15.93
C GLN A 322 -22.17 40.17 -14.82
N GLN A 323 -22.64 40.19 -13.57
CA GLN A 323 -21.81 39.87 -12.43
C GLN A 323 -21.34 38.43 -12.57
N GLN A 324 -20.11 38.24 -13.05
CA GLN A 324 -19.38 37.01 -12.89
C GLN A 324 -19.09 36.83 -11.40
N ALA A 325 -20.08 36.27 -10.69
CA ALA A 325 -19.86 35.73 -9.36
C ALA A 325 -18.71 34.74 -9.48
N LEU A 326 -17.59 35.06 -8.84
CA LEU A 326 -16.43 34.18 -8.70
C LEU A 326 -16.94 32.89 -8.06
N GLN A 327 -17.12 31.86 -8.89
CA GLN A 327 -17.54 30.55 -8.43
C GLN A 327 -16.40 29.98 -7.60
N GLN A 328 -16.50 30.14 -6.27
CA GLN A 328 -15.71 29.34 -5.35
C GLN A 328 -15.90 27.88 -5.78
N PRO A 329 -14.81 27.13 -6.02
CA PRO A 329 -14.95 25.74 -6.46
C PRO A 329 -15.72 25.00 -5.38
N LYS A 330 -16.90 24.48 -5.73
CA LYS A 330 -17.66 23.59 -4.84
C LYS A 330 -16.70 22.48 -4.38
N PRO A 331 -16.60 22.19 -3.07
CA PRO A 331 -15.75 21.10 -2.61
C PRO A 331 -16.21 19.82 -3.30
N GLN A 332 -15.31 19.24 -4.12
CA GLN A 332 -15.59 17.99 -4.80
C GLN A 332 -15.76 16.89 -3.75
N ALA A 333 -16.78 16.05 -3.92
CA ALA A 333 -16.98 14.92 -3.04
C ALA A 333 -15.75 14.00 -3.11
N ILE A 334 -15.13 13.73 -1.97
CA ILE A 334 -13.95 12.88 -1.87
C ILE A 334 -14.39 11.45 -2.19
N GLN A 335 -13.97 10.92 -3.34
CA GLN A 335 -14.19 9.52 -3.70
C GLN A 335 -13.00 8.68 -3.22
N TRP A 336 -13.20 7.88 -2.17
CA TRP A 336 -12.16 7.01 -1.62
C TRP A 336 -11.90 5.81 -2.54
N SER A 337 -10.68 5.71 -3.07
CA SER A 337 -10.30 4.80 -4.16
C SER A 337 -9.30 3.70 -3.74
N LEU A 338 -9.51 3.09 -2.57
CA LEU A 338 -8.64 2.02 -2.06
C LEU A 338 -8.76 0.75 -2.92
N LYS A 339 -7.63 0.13 -3.29
CA LYS A 339 -7.60 -1.13 -4.05
C LYS A 339 -7.12 -2.31 -3.21
N GLY A 340 -6.13 -2.08 -2.35
CA GLY A 340 -5.50 -3.10 -1.52
C GLY A 340 -6.39 -3.52 -0.34
N PRO A 341 -6.41 -4.83 0.02
CA PRO A 341 -7.21 -5.34 1.14
C PRO A 341 -6.89 -4.65 2.47
N LEU A 342 -7.87 -4.60 3.36
CA LEU A 342 -7.80 -3.87 4.63
C LEU A 342 -6.87 -4.50 5.69
N LEU A 343 -6.43 -5.75 5.50
CA LEU A 343 -5.52 -6.44 6.42
C LEU A 343 -4.14 -6.63 5.77
N PHE A 344 -3.86 -7.75 5.11
CA PHE A 344 -2.54 -8.10 4.58
C PHE A 344 -2.37 -7.84 3.08
N ARG A 345 -1.25 -7.23 2.68
CA ARG A 345 -0.94 -6.84 1.29
C ARG A 345 0.39 -7.41 0.80
N ALA A 346 0.52 -7.63 -0.52
CA ALA A 346 1.77 -8.05 -1.12
C ALA A 346 2.88 -7.01 -0.87
N GLY A 347 4.07 -7.49 -0.50
CA GLY A 347 5.24 -6.70 -0.12
C GLY A 347 5.27 -6.22 1.34
N GLU A 348 4.25 -6.49 2.16
CA GLU A 348 4.28 -6.17 3.59
C GLU A 348 5.16 -7.14 4.39
N LEU A 349 5.85 -6.61 5.40
CA LEU A 349 6.52 -7.38 6.44
C LEU A 349 5.49 -7.80 7.49
N VAL A 350 5.47 -9.08 7.83
CA VAL A 350 4.54 -9.67 8.80
C VAL A 350 5.27 -10.61 9.76
N TRP A 351 4.66 -10.78 10.94
CA TRP A 351 4.95 -11.92 11.80
C TRP A 351 4.16 -13.12 11.30
N TYR A 352 4.78 -14.31 11.26
CA TYR A 352 4.11 -15.55 10.93
C TYR A 352 4.44 -16.67 11.91
N GLN A 353 3.46 -17.53 12.18
CA GLN A 353 3.58 -18.61 13.15
C GLN A 353 4.24 -19.86 12.55
N THR A 354 5.25 -20.38 13.24
CA THR A 354 5.94 -21.65 12.96
C THR A 354 5.96 -22.48 14.24
N GLY A 355 5.04 -23.45 14.31
CA GLY A 355 4.77 -24.20 15.55
C GLY A 355 4.36 -23.25 16.68
N ASN A 356 5.14 -23.24 17.76
CA ASN A 356 4.90 -22.35 18.92
C ASN A 356 5.76 -21.07 18.88
N THR A 357 6.39 -20.75 17.74
CA THR A 357 7.29 -19.59 17.60
C THR A 357 6.81 -18.63 16.51
N TRP A 358 7.13 -17.35 16.67
CA TRP A 358 6.91 -16.32 15.65
C TRP A 358 8.20 -16.08 14.86
N ARG A 359 8.06 -15.92 13.54
CA ARG A 359 9.12 -15.59 12.58
C ARG A 359 8.73 -14.37 11.76
N LEU A 360 9.69 -13.78 11.05
CA LEU A 360 9.52 -12.56 10.26
C LEU A 360 9.65 -12.88 8.78
N GLY A 361 8.77 -12.35 7.94
CA GLY A 361 8.80 -12.56 6.50
C GLY A 361 8.02 -11.52 5.71
N ILE A 362 8.33 -11.39 4.43
CA ILE A 362 7.63 -10.51 3.48
C ILE A 362 6.58 -11.33 2.74
N ILE A 363 5.35 -10.81 2.63
CA ILE A 363 4.33 -11.40 1.76
C ILE A 363 4.80 -11.31 0.30
N SER A 364 5.07 -12.44 -0.35
CA SER A 364 5.68 -12.50 -1.68
C SER A 364 4.69 -12.34 -2.83
N THR A 365 3.42 -12.69 -2.60
CA THR A 365 2.34 -12.69 -3.61
C THR A 365 1.05 -12.13 -3.01
N PRO A 366 0.09 -11.61 -3.81
CA PRO A 366 -1.21 -11.19 -3.30
C PRO A 366 -1.97 -12.38 -2.71
N GLY A 367 -2.74 -12.15 -1.65
CA GLY A 367 -3.42 -13.21 -0.92
C GLY A 367 -4.35 -14.05 -1.80
N ASN A 368 -4.20 -15.37 -1.73
CA ASN A 368 -4.97 -16.34 -2.52
C ASN A 368 -6.13 -16.91 -1.69
N MET A 369 -7.35 -16.83 -2.21
CA MET A 369 -8.54 -17.38 -1.58
C MET A 369 -8.62 -18.90 -1.83
N THR A 370 -8.68 -19.67 -0.76
CA THR A 370 -8.85 -21.14 -0.81
C THR A 370 -10.19 -21.54 -0.17
N PRO A 371 -10.67 -22.79 -0.33
CA PRO A 371 -11.84 -23.28 0.41
C PRO A 371 -11.71 -23.18 1.94
N ASN A 372 -10.48 -23.09 2.46
CA ASN A 372 -10.17 -22.95 3.88
C ASN A 372 -9.92 -21.48 4.30
N GLY A 373 -10.20 -20.52 3.41
CA GLY A 373 -9.99 -19.08 3.63
C GLY A 373 -8.75 -18.52 2.93
N MET A 374 -8.38 -17.28 3.29
CA MET A 374 -7.24 -16.55 2.72
C MET A 374 -5.91 -17.17 3.12
N THR A 375 -5.05 -17.37 2.13
CA THR A 375 -3.67 -17.86 2.28
C THR A 375 -2.68 -16.90 1.63
N PHE A 376 -1.48 -16.84 2.19
CA PHE A 376 -0.40 -15.97 1.73
C PHE A 376 0.88 -16.77 1.63
N GLU A 377 1.66 -16.53 0.58
CA GLU A 377 3.04 -17.00 0.48
C GLU A 377 3.98 -15.95 1.09
N LEU A 378 4.97 -16.40 1.85
CA LEU A 378 5.96 -15.54 2.49
C LEU A 378 7.39 -15.91 2.07
N LEU A 379 8.21 -14.89 1.86
CA LEU A 379 9.67 -14.94 1.88
C LEU A 379 10.16 -14.73 3.33
N PRO A 380 10.73 -15.73 4.03
CA PRO A 380 11.35 -15.52 5.33
C PRO A 380 12.55 -14.59 5.21
N ILE A 381 12.66 -13.58 6.08
CA ILE A 381 13.83 -12.70 6.13
C ILE A 381 14.91 -13.26 7.05
N GLY A 382 16.16 -12.93 6.74
CA GLY A 382 17.35 -13.41 7.44
C GLY A 382 18.58 -12.82 6.78
N HIS A 383 19.54 -13.65 6.38
CA HIS A 383 20.59 -13.27 5.44
C HIS A 383 20.66 -14.22 4.23
N ALA A 384 20.91 -13.71 3.04
CA ALA A 384 20.93 -14.46 1.77
C ALA A 384 21.87 -15.69 1.75
N VAL A 385 22.92 -15.68 2.59
CA VAL A 385 23.88 -16.79 2.79
C VAL A 385 23.23 -18.03 3.44
N VAL A 386 22.08 -17.87 4.10
CA VAL A 386 21.24 -18.97 4.60
C VAL A 386 19.86 -18.86 3.94
N PRO A 387 19.72 -19.29 2.67
CA PRO A 387 18.46 -19.20 1.96
C PRO A 387 17.41 -20.09 2.64
N GLN A 388 16.29 -19.47 3.01
CA GLN A 388 15.13 -20.15 3.59
C GLN A 388 14.07 -20.37 2.49
N PRO A 389 13.38 -21.53 2.45
CA PRO A 389 12.31 -21.75 1.50
C PRO A 389 11.11 -20.85 1.80
N ASN A 390 10.36 -20.48 0.75
CA ASN A 390 9.09 -19.78 0.91
C ASN A 390 8.10 -20.63 1.71
N VAL A 391 7.22 -19.99 2.47
CA VAL A 391 6.22 -20.67 3.31
C VAL A 391 4.82 -20.14 3.07
N THR A 392 3.86 -21.04 2.85
CA THR A 392 2.44 -20.69 2.80
C THR A 392 1.86 -20.65 4.21
N LYS A 393 1.00 -19.65 4.48
CA LYS A 393 0.36 -19.41 5.78
C LYS A 393 -1.12 -19.03 5.59
N ALA A 394 -1.98 -19.45 6.51
CA ALA A 394 -3.35 -18.93 6.57
C ALA A 394 -3.38 -17.56 7.24
N GLU A 395 -4.40 -16.73 6.97
CA GLU A 395 -4.57 -15.41 7.62
C GLU A 395 -4.47 -15.48 9.17
N ALA A 396 -5.00 -16.55 9.77
CA ALA A 396 -4.95 -16.80 11.21
C ALA A 396 -3.53 -17.03 11.78
N ASP A 397 -2.56 -17.41 10.94
CA ASP A 397 -1.15 -17.63 11.31
C ASP A 397 -0.30 -16.35 11.20
N LEU A 398 -0.87 -15.23 10.72
CA LEU A 398 -0.16 -13.99 10.42
C LEU A 398 -0.53 -12.86 11.38
N ARG A 399 0.38 -11.93 11.68
CA ARG A 399 0.07 -10.65 12.34
C ARG A 399 0.76 -9.49 11.62
N PRO A 400 0.12 -8.32 11.47
CA PRO A 400 0.79 -7.09 11.06
C PRO A 400 2.04 -6.84 11.92
N PHE A 401 3.11 -6.33 11.32
CA PHE A 401 4.40 -6.18 12.01
C PHE A 401 4.29 -5.42 13.34
N HIS A 402 3.52 -4.33 13.36
CA HIS A 402 3.34 -3.47 14.54
C HIS A 402 2.48 -4.10 15.66
N CYS A 403 1.98 -5.32 15.52
CA CYS A 403 1.34 -6.06 16.61
C CYS A 403 2.32 -6.47 17.72
N TYR A 404 3.59 -6.72 17.39
CA TYR A 404 4.60 -7.15 18.35
C TYR A 404 5.89 -6.35 18.20
N SER A 405 6.65 -6.22 19.29
CA SER A 405 8.00 -5.65 19.25
C SER A 405 9.02 -6.69 18.80
N VAL A 406 9.93 -6.31 17.91
CA VAL A 406 11.09 -7.15 17.57
C VAL A 406 12.01 -7.25 18.79
N PRO A 407 12.37 -8.47 19.27
CA PRO A 407 13.33 -8.63 20.35
C PRO A 407 14.70 -8.05 19.99
N SER A 408 15.50 -7.65 20.97
CA SER A 408 16.91 -7.29 20.75
C SER A 408 17.71 -8.47 20.15
N VAL A 409 18.80 -8.16 19.46
CA VAL A 409 19.77 -9.17 19.02
C VAL A 409 20.47 -9.83 20.21
N ASP A 410 20.67 -11.14 20.12
CA ASP A 410 21.25 -11.96 21.18
C ASP A 410 22.79 -11.92 21.12
N ILE A 411 23.36 -11.86 19.91
CA ILE A 411 24.79 -11.68 19.66
C ILE A 411 25.18 -10.24 20.01
N ALA A 412 25.99 -10.07 21.06
CA ALA A 412 26.40 -8.76 21.57
C ALA A 412 27.08 -7.87 20.52
N GLU A 413 27.88 -8.46 19.63
CA GLU A 413 28.64 -7.79 18.56
C GLU A 413 27.75 -7.11 17.49
N LEU A 414 26.43 -7.31 17.53
CA LEU A 414 25.47 -6.77 16.55
C LEU A 414 24.64 -5.60 17.07
N LYS A 415 24.66 -5.32 18.39
CA LYS A 415 23.68 -4.42 19.05
C LYS A 415 23.69 -2.97 18.54
N ASP A 416 24.86 -2.45 18.18
CA ASP A 416 25.06 -1.06 17.77
C ASP A 416 25.23 -0.87 16.25
N LYS A 417 24.96 -1.92 15.45
CA LYS A 417 25.11 -1.95 13.99
C LYS A 417 23.75 -1.90 13.27
N VAL A 418 23.71 -1.37 12.05
CA VAL A 418 22.59 -1.64 11.13
C VAL A 418 22.88 -2.89 10.29
N PHE A 419 21.85 -3.49 9.69
CA PHE A 419 21.97 -4.77 8.96
C PHE A 419 23.07 -4.76 7.89
N ASP A 420 23.21 -3.67 7.13
CA ASP A 420 24.15 -3.57 6.02
C ASP A 420 25.61 -3.30 6.48
N ASP A 421 25.84 -2.97 7.76
CA ASP A 421 27.19 -2.77 8.35
C ASP A 421 27.81 -4.08 8.90
N VAL A 422 27.07 -5.20 8.86
CA VAL A 422 27.49 -6.47 9.46
C VAL A 422 28.18 -7.35 8.41
N PRO A 423 29.39 -7.88 8.67
CA PRO A 423 30.08 -8.80 7.77
C PRO A 423 29.49 -10.22 7.87
N TRP A 424 28.25 -10.40 7.40
CA TRP A 424 27.47 -11.63 7.56
C TRP A 424 28.19 -12.87 7.01
N GLU A 425 28.82 -12.78 5.83
CA GLU A 425 29.62 -13.85 5.24
C GLU A 425 30.68 -14.36 6.21
N SER A 426 31.41 -13.43 6.86
CA SER A 426 32.47 -13.77 7.82
C SER A 426 31.90 -14.41 9.08
N LEU A 427 30.74 -13.95 9.57
CA LEU A 427 30.06 -14.56 10.72
C LEU A 427 29.56 -15.98 10.41
N PHE A 428 28.98 -16.20 9.22
CA PHE A 428 28.54 -17.54 8.79
C PHE A 428 29.69 -18.48 8.42
N GLN A 429 30.83 -17.95 7.96
CA GLN A 429 32.06 -18.72 7.77
C GLN A 429 32.67 -19.12 9.12
N ALA A 430 32.78 -18.18 10.08
CA ALA A 430 33.29 -18.45 11.42
C ALA A 430 32.39 -19.40 12.25
N ALA A 431 31.09 -19.49 11.95
CA ALA A 431 30.20 -20.50 12.50
C ALA A 431 30.41 -21.91 11.90
N GLY A 432 31.05 -22.00 10.72
CA GLY A 432 31.28 -23.26 10.00
C GLY A 432 30.00 -24.08 9.84
N ASN A 433 30.07 -25.36 10.21
CA ASN A 433 28.96 -26.31 10.18
C ASN A 433 28.14 -26.37 11.49
N ASN A 434 28.35 -25.46 12.46
CA ASN A 434 27.59 -25.44 13.71
C ASN A 434 26.18 -24.89 13.48
N ALA A 435 25.22 -25.79 13.18
CA ALA A 435 23.84 -25.45 12.89
C ALA A 435 23.21 -24.49 13.93
N VAL A 436 23.36 -24.78 15.22
CA VAL A 436 22.81 -23.94 16.31
C VAL A 436 23.38 -22.51 16.27
N ARG A 437 24.68 -22.34 15.98
CA ARG A 437 25.27 -21.01 15.83
C ARG A 437 24.83 -20.31 14.54
N ARG A 438 24.67 -21.04 13.43
CA ARG A 438 24.13 -20.49 12.16
C ARG A 438 22.69 -20.02 12.33
N ASP A 439 21.85 -20.82 13.00
CA ASP A 439 20.46 -20.49 13.27
C ASP A 439 20.33 -19.24 14.15
N LEU A 440 21.21 -19.08 15.15
CA LEU A 440 21.28 -17.87 15.97
C LEU A 440 21.67 -16.62 15.15
N ILE A 441 22.71 -16.73 14.30
CA ILE A 441 23.12 -15.61 13.43
C ILE A 441 22.00 -15.25 12.44
N ASN A 442 21.33 -16.22 11.83
CA ASN A 442 20.23 -15.97 10.90
C ASN A 442 18.98 -15.41 11.61
N LEU A 443 18.73 -15.81 12.86
CA LEU A 443 17.67 -15.23 13.70
C LEU A 443 17.95 -13.77 14.02
N ASP A 444 19.17 -13.42 14.43
CA ASP A 444 19.55 -12.02 14.65
C ASP A 444 19.55 -11.20 13.35
N ALA A 445 19.98 -11.80 12.23
CA ALA A 445 19.83 -11.20 10.90
C ALA A 445 18.36 -10.87 10.60
N SER A 446 17.41 -11.76 10.92
CA SER A 446 15.97 -11.50 10.71
C SER A 446 15.44 -10.32 11.55
N LYS A 447 15.93 -10.16 12.79
CA LYS A 447 15.59 -9.02 13.66
C LYS A 447 16.12 -7.70 13.06
N MET A 448 17.38 -7.69 12.65
CA MET A 448 18.03 -6.52 12.04
C MET A 448 17.45 -6.19 10.66
N ALA A 449 17.07 -7.19 9.88
CA ALA A 449 16.41 -7.05 8.58
C ALA A 449 15.02 -6.41 8.74
N ALA A 450 14.25 -6.82 9.75
CA ALA A 450 12.97 -6.18 10.05
C ALA A 450 13.14 -4.69 10.40
N SER A 451 14.18 -4.33 11.16
CA SER A 451 14.53 -2.92 11.42
C SER A 451 14.96 -2.17 10.15
N LYS A 452 15.79 -2.78 9.28
CA LYS A 452 16.18 -2.20 7.99
C LYS A 452 14.95 -1.89 7.12
N VAL A 453 14.02 -2.83 7.04
CA VAL A 453 12.76 -2.67 6.32
C VAL A 453 11.94 -1.54 6.93
N ASP A 454 11.68 -1.55 8.24
CA ASP A 454 10.77 -0.59 8.88
C ASP A 454 11.26 0.88 8.83
N PHE A 455 12.57 1.09 8.90
CA PHE A 455 13.20 2.42 8.87
C PHE A 455 13.43 2.98 7.45
N SER A 456 12.92 2.29 6.41
CA SER A 456 13.01 2.68 5.00
C SER A 456 11.64 2.98 4.37
N HIS A 457 11.61 3.49 3.14
CA HIS A 457 10.42 3.50 2.30
C HIS A 457 10.77 3.40 0.80
N SER A 458 9.90 2.83 -0.05
CA SER A 458 9.96 2.94 -1.52
C SER A 458 8.62 3.45 -2.07
N LEU A 459 8.63 4.12 -3.22
CA LEU A 459 7.45 4.76 -3.81
C LEU A 459 7.04 4.04 -5.09
N TRP A 460 5.74 4.05 -5.42
CA TRP A 460 5.25 3.36 -6.61
C TRP A 460 4.04 4.05 -7.27
N THR A 461 3.95 3.85 -8.59
CA THR A 461 2.96 4.40 -9.51
C THR A 461 2.88 5.93 -9.40
N ARG A 462 3.89 6.61 -9.97
CA ARG A 462 3.93 8.08 -10.12
C ARG A 462 2.70 8.56 -10.88
N ARG A 463 1.99 9.56 -10.35
CA ARG A 463 0.70 10.09 -10.84
C ARG A 463 0.84 11.45 -11.54
N GLY A 464 2.00 11.70 -12.13
CA GLY A 464 2.37 13.02 -12.65
C GLY A 464 2.86 13.99 -11.57
N ASP A 465 3.23 15.18 -12.03
CA ASP A 465 3.82 16.24 -11.23
C ASP A 465 2.81 17.37 -11.03
N ASP A 466 2.91 18.06 -9.89
CA ASP A 466 2.11 19.26 -9.61
C ASP A 466 2.37 20.35 -10.67
N PRO A 467 1.39 21.21 -11.05
CA PRO A 467 1.58 22.26 -12.06
C PRO A 467 2.72 23.26 -11.77
N THR A 468 3.23 23.34 -10.52
CA THR A 468 4.42 24.13 -10.18
C THR A 468 5.75 23.43 -10.48
N GLY A 469 5.74 22.14 -10.84
CA GLY A 469 6.92 21.28 -10.99
C GLY A 469 7.65 20.92 -9.68
N LYS A 470 7.20 21.44 -8.53
CA LYS A 470 7.89 21.30 -7.23
C LYS A 470 7.55 20.02 -6.47
N ALA A 471 6.50 19.31 -6.85
CA ALA A 471 6.04 18.11 -6.15
C ALA A 471 5.70 16.98 -7.13
N VAL A 472 6.14 15.77 -6.81
CA VAL A 472 5.89 14.54 -7.58
C VAL A 472 4.91 13.68 -6.79
N SER A 473 3.75 13.38 -7.38
CA SER A 473 2.70 12.59 -6.73
C SER A 473 2.84 11.10 -7.04
N TYR A 474 2.43 10.25 -6.09
CA TYR A 474 2.47 8.78 -6.18
C TYR A 474 1.13 8.20 -5.74
N TYR A 475 0.77 7.01 -6.23
CA TYR A 475 -0.45 6.31 -5.77
C TYR A 475 -0.22 5.61 -4.43
N GLY A 476 0.99 5.11 -4.20
CA GLY A 476 1.32 4.33 -3.01
C GLY A 476 2.81 4.34 -2.66
N CYS A 477 3.11 3.75 -1.52
CA CYS A 477 4.47 3.50 -1.06
C CYS A 477 4.53 2.26 -0.17
N PHE A 478 5.66 1.54 -0.22
CA PHE A 478 6.04 0.65 0.87
C PHE A 478 6.65 1.51 1.97
N PHE A 479 5.99 1.58 3.12
CA PHE A 479 6.29 2.54 4.18
C PHE A 479 6.70 1.79 5.44
N GLY A 480 8.00 1.52 5.55
CA GLY A 480 8.51 0.61 6.56
C GLY A 480 8.03 -0.82 6.32
N ALA A 481 7.44 -1.41 7.36
CA ALA A 481 6.84 -2.74 7.28
C ALA A 481 5.58 -2.82 6.41
N GLU A 482 4.78 -1.75 6.34
CA GLU A 482 3.43 -1.75 5.76
C GLU A 482 3.41 -1.21 4.32
N ARG A 483 2.32 -1.46 3.58
CA ARG A 483 2.05 -0.86 2.26
C ARG A 483 0.92 0.14 2.35
N LEU A 484 1.19 1.40 2.02
CA LEU A 484 0.23 2.50 2.00
C LEU A 484 -0.18 2.85 0.57
N GLU A 485 -1.45 3.25 0.40
CA GLU A 485 -2.02 3.69 -0.87
C GLU A 485 -3.12 4.74 -0.67
N ILE A 486 -3.35 5.57 -1.69
CA ILE A 486 -4.42 6.59 -1.68
C ILE A 486 -5.79 5.91 -1.53
N GLY A 487 -6.49 6.24 -0.45
CA GLY A 487 -7.69 5.52 0.01
C GLY A 487 -7.57 4.95 1.43
N ASP A 488 -6.36 4.80 1.95
CA ASP A 488 -6.11 4.26 3.30
C ASP A 488 -6.56 5.19 4.44
N ALA A 489 -6.68 4.62 5.63
CA ALA A 489 -6.59 5.35 6.88
C ALA A 489 -5.28 4.99 7.60
N VAL A 490 -4.56 6.01 8.10
CA VAL A 490 -3.29 5.85 8.83
C VAL A 490 -3.35 6.50 10.20
N ARG A 491 -2.78 5.86 11.22
CA ARG A 491 -2.64 6.41 12.58
C ARG A 491 -1.61 7.53 12.56
N VAL A 492 -1.91 8.66 13.20
CA VAL A 492 -1.04 9.85 13.18
C VAL A 492 -0.61 10.33 14.56
N LYS A 493 0.51 11.07 14.62
CA LYS A 493 0.97 11.79 15.81
C LYS A 493 0.70 13.29 15.63
N MET A 494 -0.35 13.77 16.30
CA MET A 494 -0.60 15.20 16.46
C MET A 494 0.51 15.84 17.30
N ALA A 495 0.81 17.12 17.03
CA ALA A 495 1.76 17.93 17.79
C ALA A 495 1.03 18.92 18.70
N GLY A 496 1.46 19.03 19.96
CA GLY A 496 0.87 19.91 20.97
C GLY A 496 0.33 19.16 22.20
N ALA A 497 -0.33 19.89 23.10
CA ALA A 497 -0.81 19.38 24.39
C ALA A 497 -1.92 18.32 24.30
N GLU A 498 -2.57 18.17 23.14
CA GLU A 498 -3.61 17.16 22.86
C GLU A 498 -3.07 15.71 22.90
N ALA A 499 -1.74 15.53 22.86
CA ALA A 499 -1.09 14.22 22.74
C ALA A 499 -1.30 13.24 23.92
N ASN A 500 -1.78 13.72 25.09
CA ASN A 500 -1.69 12.98 26.35
C ASN A 500 -2.98 12.25 26.79
N SER A 501 -4.11 12.37 26.08
CA SER A 501 -5.37 11.71 26.48
C SER A 501 -6.40 11.43 25.38
N SER A 502 -6.08 11.63 24.10
CA SER A 502 -7.06 11.55 22.99
C SER A 502 -7.27 10.12 22.45
N PRO A 503 -8.50 9.75 22.03
CA PRO A 503 -8.75 8.50 21.29
C PRO A 503 -8.09 8.49 19.90
N THR A 504 -8.08 7.32 19.25
CA THR A 504 -7.46 7.11 17.93
C THR A 504 -7.78 8.23 16.95
N THR A 505 -6.70 8.87 16.51
CA THR A 505 -6.69 9.97 15.56
C THR A 505 -5.98 9.49 14.30
N VAL A 506 -6.65 9.64 13.16
CA VAL A 506 -6.27 9.04 11.88
C VAL A 506 -6.34 10.05 10.74
N MET A 507 -5.42 9.96 9.78
CA MET A 507 -5.55 10.65 8.50
C MET A 507 -6.22 9.71 7.48
N GLY A 508 -7.23 10.21 6.78
CA GLY A 508 -7.68 9.60 5.52
C GLY A 508 -6.75 10.05 4.39
N LEU A 509 -6.08 9.12 3.72
CA LEU A 509 -4.95 9.41 2.84
C LEU A 509 -5.39 9.76 1.40
N LEU A 510 -5.22 11.02 1.01
CA LEU A 510 -5.60 11.54 -0.33
C LEU A 510 -4.43 11.72 -1.28
N HIS A 511 -3.25 12.09 -0.77
CA HIS A 511 -2.03 12.22 -1.58
C HIS A 511 -0.81 11.68 -0.84
N ILE A 512 0.04 10.97 -1.59
CA ILE A 512 1.42 10.64 -1.21
C ILE A 512 2.30 11.37 -2.23
N PHE A 513 3.27 12.16 -1.78
CA PHE A 513 4.11 12.95 -2.68
C PHE A 513 5.51 13.20 -2.11
N THR A 514 6.43 13.59 -2.98
CA THR A 514 7.74 14.12 -2.62
C THR A 514 7.89 15.55 -3.13
N SER A 515 8.85 16.32 -2.62
CA SER A 515 9.09 17.69 -3.06
C SER A 515 10.55 17.94 -3.39
N ALA A 516 10.81 18.70 -4.46
CA ALA A 516 12.14 19.16 -4.83
C ALA A 516 12.77 20.07 -3.75
N ASP A 517 11.95 20.78 -2.97
CA ASP A 517 12.39 21.61 -1.84
C ASP A 517 12.83 20.76 -0.62
N TYR A 518 12.51 19.46 -0.60
CA TYR A 518 12.90 18.51 0.45
C TYR A 518 13.31 17.13 -0.14
N PRO A 519 14.47 17.02 -0.80
CA PRO A 519 14.92 15.78 -1.42
C PRO A 519 14.92 14.59 -0.45
N GLY A 520 14.55 13.40 -0.95
CA GLY A 520 14.45 12.17 -0.15
C GLY A 520 13.28 12.12 0.87
N SER A 521 12.54 13.21 1.07
CA SER A 521 11.41 13.25 2.00
C SER A 521 10.08 12.88 1.32
N VAL A 522 9.30 12.02 1.97
CA VAL A 522 7.91 11.69 1.60
C VAL A 522 6.91 12.41 2.51
N PHE A 523 5.83 12.89 1.90
CA PHE A 523 4.75 13.65 2.52
C PHE A 523 3.40 12.98 2.26
N PHE A 524 2.53 13.08 3.26
CA PHE A 524 1.19 12.49 3.27
C PHE A 524 0.16 13.60 3.50
N ARG A 525 -0.95 13.59 2.76
CA ARG A 525 -1.96 14.66 2.83
C ARG A 525 -3.38 14.12 2.87
N GLY A 526 -4.21 14.73 3.72
CA GLY A 526 -5.65 14.47 3.78
C GLY A 526 -6.33 14.92 5.09
N PRO A 527 -7.65 14.69 5.23
CA PRO A 527 -8.41 15.02 6.44
C PRO A 527 -8.01 14.16 7.64
N ILE A 528 -8.10 14.76 8.84
CA ILE A 528 -7.85 14.13 10.14
C ILE A 528 -9.18 13.85 10.84
N TYR A 529 -9.44 12.58 11.15
CA TYR A 529 -10.60 12.14 11.89
C TYR A 529 -10.24 11.62 13.28
N GLN A 530 -11.18 11.71 14.21
CA GLN A 530 -11.08 11.14 15.56
C GLN A 530 -12.37 10.39 15.91
N LEU A 531 -12.23 9.23 16.55
CA LEU A 531 -13.38 8.41 16.96
C LEU A 531 -13.99 8.93 18.27
N SER A 532 -15.28 9.28 18.25
CA SER A 532 -16.01 9.85 19.39
C SER A 532 -17.17 8.97 19.85
N LYS A 533 -17.53 9.10 21.14
CA LYS A 533 -18.81 8.65 21.67
C LYS A 533 -19.84 9.78 21.59
N GLY A 534 -20.57 9.82 20.48
CA GLY A 534 -21.59 10.82 20.18
C GLY A 534 -21.02 12.15 19.68
N PRO A 535 -21.91 13.11 19.35
CA PRO A 535 -21.52 14.45 18.95
C PRO A 535 -20.78 15.16 20.09
N SER A 536 -19.46 15.32 19.92
CA SER A 536 -18.67 16.22 20.77
C SER A 536 -18.97 17.68 20.40
N ALA A 537 -18.80 18.59 21.36
CA ALA A 537 -18.87 20.03 21.10
C ALA A 537 -17.68 20.56 20.26
N ALA A 538 -16.66 19.73 20.02
CA ALA A 538 -15.49 20.06 19.21
C ALA A 538 -15.45 19.23 17.92
N GLY A 539 -15.51 19.92 16.77
CA GLY A 539 -15.35 19.34 15.43
C GLY A 539 -16.67 18.98 14.73
N THR A 540 -16.61 18.74 13.42
CA THR A 540 -17.78 18.38 12.60
C THR A 540 -17.99 16.88 12.66
N VAL A 541 -19.13 16.44 13.20
CA VAL A 541 -19.55 15.03 13.12
C VAL A 541 -19.80 14.67 11.65
N ILE A 542 -19.14 13.62 11.18
CA ILE A 542 -19.47 12.98 9.91
C ILE A 542 -20.56 11.95 10.22
N ASP A 543 -21.81 12.32 9.92
CA ASP A 543 -22.94 11.38 9.93
C ASP A 543 -22.76 10.35 8.78
N ASP A 544 -23.59 9.29 8.79
CA ASP A 544 -23.43 8.04 8.03
C ASP A 544 -23.71 8.19 6.50
N GLU A 545 -23.41 9.34 5.92
CA GLU A 545 -23.19 9.55 4.48
C GLU A 545 -21.90 8.81 4.07
N LYS A 546 -22.06 7.51 3.85
CA LYS A 546 -21.03 6.48 3.66
C LYS A 546 -19.83 6.91 2.81
N ASP A 547 -20.06 7.68 1.76
CA ASP A 547 -19.07 8.04 0.76
C ASP A 547 -18.02 9.05 1.26
N LYS A 548 -18.24 9.70 2.43
CA LYS A 548 -17.34 10.74 2.97
C LYS A 548 -16.17 10.22 3.80
N LEU A 549 -16.12 8.93 4.15
CA LEU A 549 -15.08 8.34 5.01
C LEU A 549 -14.22 7.29 4.26
N PRO A 550 -12.91 7.17 4.57
CA PRO A 550 -12.07 6.07 4.09
C PRO A 550 -12.68 4.71 4.42
N LEU A 551 -12.50 3.72 3.55
CA LEU A 551 -13.18 2.42 3.65
C LEU A 551 -12.97 1.72 5.00
N ALA A 552 -11.77 1.81 5.58
CA ALA A 552 -11.45 1.26 6.90
C ALA A 552 -12.28 1.91 8.03
N LEU A 553 -12.53 3.22 7.95
CA LEU A 553 -13.29 3.97 8.95
C LEU A 553 -14.79 3.69 8.83
N GLN A 554 -15.29 3.49 7.60
CA GLN A 554 -16.64 2.98 7.35
C GLN A 554 -16.85 1.58 7.92
N GLU A 555 -15.88 0.66 7.74
CA GLU A 555 -16.02 -0.72 8.22
C GLU A 555 -16.03 -0.76 9.76
N GLU A 556 -15.14 0.00 10.39
CA GLU A 556 -15.09 0.16 11.86
C GLU A 556 -16.41 0.68 12.43
N ILE A 557 -16.97 1.76 11.87
CA ILE A 557 -18.17 2.39 12.44
C ILE A 557 -19.43 1.54 12.27
N ARG A 558 -19.51 0.83 11.13
CA ARG A 558 -20.53 -0.16 10.82
C ARG A 558 -20.51 -1.33 11.81
N TRP A 559 -19.33 -1.90 12.07
CA TRP A 559 -19.15 -2.98 13.03
C TRP A 559 -19.46 -2.53 14.47
N ARG A 560 -18.93 -1.37 14.91
CA ARG A 560 -19.20 -0.84 16.26
C ARG A 560 -20.71 -0.66 16.49
N THR A 561 -21.43 -0.07 15.52
CA THR A 561 -22.88 0.13 15.60
C THR A 561 -23.65 -1.20 15.69
N GLN A 562 -23.20 -2.24 14.95
CA GLN A 562 -23.79 -3.58 15.00
C GLN A 562 -23.62 -4.24 16.38
N VAL A 563 -22.43 -4.14 16.98
CA VAL A 563 -22.12 -4.79 18.27
C VAL A 563 -22.69 -4.02 19.46
N THR A 564 -22.63 -2.69 19.49
CA THR A 564 -23.17 -1.88 20.61
C THR A 564 -24.67 -1.65 20.55
N ARG A 565 -25.34 -2.07 19.46
CA ARG A 565 -26.79 -1.92 19.21
C ARG A 565 -27.32 -0.49 19.42
N SER A 566 -26.45 0.49 19.25
CA SER A 566 -26.73 1.90 19.52
C SER A 566 -25.81 2.77 18.68
N LYS A 567 -26.35 3.85 18.07
CA LYS A 567 -25.58 4.86 17.32
C LYS A 567 -24.78 5.78 18.27
N GLN A 568 -24.02 5.19 19.18
CA GLN A 568 -23.18 5.91 20.13
C GLN A 568 -21.82 6.32 19.55
N TRP A 569 -21.34 5.69 18.47
CA TRP A 569 -20.04 6.00 17.89
C TRP A 569 -20.19 6.83 16.61
N CYS A 570 -19.33 7.82 16.43
CA CYS A 570 -19.19 8.57 15.17
C CYS A 570 -17.73 8.97 14.93
N TRP A 571 -17.41 9.30 13.67
CA TRP A 571 -16.14 9.93 13.31
C TRP A 571 -16.32 11.46 13.27
N ILE A 572 -15.43 12.18 13.94
CA ILE A 572 -15.41 13.65 13.94
C ILE A 572 -14.24 14.11 13.07
N LEU A 573 -14.51 15.00 12.11
CA LEU A 573 -13.50 15.71 11.36
C LEU A 573 -12.88 16.80 12.25
N ILE A 574 -11.59 16.64 12.55
CA ILE A 574 -10.83 17.54 13.44
C ILE A 574 -10.17 18.65 12.63
N LYS A 575 -9.51 18.31 11.51
CA LYS A 575 -8.88 19.24 10.56
C LYS A 575 -8.96 18.64 9.17
N ASP A 576 -9.37 19.43 8.17
CA ASP A 576 -9.30 19.00 6.77
C ASP A 576 -7.90 19.26 6.17
N ASN A 577 -7.57 18.51 5.11
CA ASN A 577 -6.49 18.83 4.17
C ASN A 577 -5.08 19.03 4.80
N VAL A 578 -4.79 18.35 5.91
CA VAL A 578 -3.51 18.45 6.64
C VAL A 578 -2.39 17.77 5.85
N VAL A 579 -1.16 18.28 5.94
CA VAL A 579 0.05 17.66 5.40
C VAL A 579 0.95 17.20 6.54
N PHE A 580 1.44 15.97 6.47
CA PHE A 580 2.40 15.38 7.41
C PHE A 580 3.68 14.88 6.70
N LYS A 581 4.80 14.90 7.45
CA LYS A 581 6.03 14.18 7.10
C LYS A 581 5.97 12.74 7.62
N GLU A 582 6.85 11.88 7.13
CA GLU A 582 6.89 10.46 7.54
C GLU A 582 6.96 10.23 9.07
N GLN A 583 7.62 11.11 9.83
CA GLN A 583 7.76 10.97 11.29
C GLN A 583 6.45 11.21 12.07
N SER A 584 5.41 11.73 11.41
CA SER A 584 4.07 11.90 11.98
C SER A 584 3.15 10.70 11.69
N ILE A 585 3.54 9.77 10.81
CA ILE A 585 2.74 8.59 10.45
C ILE A 585 3.20 7.39 11.30
N ARG A 586 2.29 6.86 12.11
CA ARG A 586 2.55 5.75 13.05
C ARG A 586 2.39 4.36 12.40
N GLY A 587 1.79 4.30 11.21
CA GLY A 587 1.39 3.08 10.51
C GLY A 587 -0.10 3.06 10.18
N ARG A 588 -0.60 1.96 9.62
CA ARG A 588 -1.99 1.78 9.17
C ARG A 588 -2.97 1.77 10.34
N PHE A 589 -4.22 2.11 10.03
CA PHE A 589 -5.38 1.83 10.86
C PHE A 589 -6.02 0.52 10.39
N TYR A 590 -6.36 -0.36 11.33
CA TYR A 590 -6.91 -1.68 11.03
C TYR A 590 -8.28 -1.83 11.71
N PRO A 591 -9.39 -2.06 10.98
CA PRO A 591 -10.70 -2.22 11.60
C PRO A 591 -10.68 -3.30 12.68
N THR A 592 -11.28 -3.01 13.84
CA THR A 592 -11.15 -3.79 15.08
C THR A 592 -11.58 -5.24 14.88
N HIS A 593 -12.62 -5.49 14.07
CA HIS A 593 -13.11 -6.82 13.73
C HIS A 593 -12.28 -7.57 12.68
N ARG A 594 -11.33 -6.90 12.01
CA ARG A 594 -10.32 -7.54 11.15
C ARG A 594 -9.08 -7.90 11.97
N LEU A 595 -8.62 -6.97 12.82
CA LEU A 595 -7.41 -7.14 13.60
C LEU A 595 -7.58 -8.07 14.82
N MET A 596 -8.61 -7.85 15.64
CA MET A 596 -8.72 -8.51 16.94
C MET A 596 -8.95 -10.03 16.88
N PRO A 597 -9.66 -10.61 15.90
CA PRO A 597 -9.77 -12.07 15.78
C PRO A 597 -8.41 -12.77 15.68
N ILE A 598 -7.45 -12.19 14.95
CA ILE A 598 -6.08 -12.71 14.88
C ILE A 598 -5.26 -12.27 16.09
N TYR A 599 -5.26 -10.98 16.44
CA TYR A 599 -4.36 -10.43 17.46
C TYR A 599 -4.69 -10.91 18.87
N ASN A 600 -5.97 -10.82 19.29
CA ASN A 600 -6.43 -11.27 20.61
C ASN A 600 -7.90 -11.71 20.55
N MET A 601 -8.12 -12.95 20.10
CA MET A 601 -9.44 -13.60 19.99
C MET A 601 -10.23 -13.58 21.32
N ASN A 602 -9.55 -13.61 22.48
CA ASN A 602 -10.22 -13.62 23.78
C ASN A 602 -10.84 -12.27 24.11
N GLU A 603 -10.11 -11.17 23.87
CA GLU A 603 -10.70 -9.82 23.95
C GLU A 603 -11.76 -9.61 22.87
N PHE A 604 -11.54 -10.08 21.64
CA PHE A 604 -12.56 -9.98 20.58
C PHE A 604 -13.90 -10.62 20.99
N ARG A 605 -13.86 -11.82 21.57
CA ARG A 605 -15.05 -12.48 22.12
C ARG A 605 -15.70 -11.67 23.23
N GLY A 606 -14.92 -11.05 24.10
CA GLY A 606 -15.42 -10.11 25.12
C GLY A 606 -16.14 -8.91 24.51
N LEU A 607 -15.54 -8.26 23.51
CA LEU A 607 -16.14 -7.11 22.81
C LEU A 607 -17.46 -7.50 22.12
N VAL A 608 -17.50 -8.65 21.43
CA VAL A 608 -18.72 -9.18 20.80
C VAL A 608 -19.79 -9.55 21.83
N ALA A 609 -19.39 -9.97 23.04
CA ALA A 609 -20.28 -10.20 24.18
C ALA A 609 -20.72 -8.91 24.92
N GLY A 610 -20.44 -7.73 24.36
CA GLY A 610 -20.88 -6.44 24.90
C GLY A 610 -19.98 -5.84 25.99
N GLN A 611 -18.76 -6.35 26.19
CA GLN A 611 -17.79 -5.71 27.07
C GLN A 611 -17.43 -4.29 26.54
N PRO A 612 -17.05 -3.34 27.42
CA PRO A 612 -16.74 -1.98 27.01
C PRO A 612 -15.65 -1.90 25.94
N LEU A 613 -16.03 -1.40 24.76
CA LEU A 613 -15.11 -1.11 23.65
C LEU A 613 -14.04 -0.11 24.06
N ARG A 614 -12.88 -0.65 24.45
CA ARG A 614 -11.60 0.08 24.53
C ARG A 614 -11.11 0.38 23.11
N ASP A 615 -10.24 1.35 23.00
CA ASP A 615 -9.44 1.53 21.79
C ASP A 615 -8.31 0.49 21.79
N GLN A 616 -8.11 -0.19 20.66
CA GLN A 616 -7.14 -1.28 20.52
C GLN A 616 -5.88 -0.83 19.79
N HIS A 617 -5.92 0.29 19.08
CA HIS A 617 -4.78 0.85 18.32
C HIS A 617 -3.69 1.44 19.21
N ILE A 618 -3.97 1.61 20.51
CA ILE A 618 -3.02 2.06 21.53
C ILE A 618 -2.00 0.97 21.90
N TYR A 619 -2.30 -0.30 21.61
CA TYR A 619 -1.40 -1.44 21.87
C TYR A 619 -0.59 -1.85 20.62
N LEU A 620 -0.82 -1.19 19.48
CA LEU A 620 0.00 -1.36 18.27
C LEU A 620 1.19 -0.40 18.34
N ASN A 621 2.40 -0.95 18.19
CA ASN A 621 3.64 -0.18 18.05
C ASN A 621 3.55 0.86 16.92
N ASN A 622 4.39 1.88 16.93
CA ASN A 622 4.51 2.82 15.82
C ASN A 622 5.68 2.43 14.91
N ARG A 623 5.59 2.76 13.62
CA ARG A 623 6.73 2.69 12.69
C ARG A 623 7.94 3.43 13.27
N MET A 624 9.12 2.81 13.18
CA MET A 624 10.40 3.30 13.72
C MET A 624 10.53 3.35 15.26
N ASP A 625 9.61 2.76 16.05
CA ASP A 625 9.80 2.61 17.51
C ASP A 625 10.90 1.58 17.89
N GLY A 626 11.42 0.82 16.92
CA GLY A 626 12.44 -0.20 17.14
C GLY A 626 13.80 0.39 17.53
N GLY A 627 14.09 0.45 18.83
CA GLY A 627 15.18 1.22 19.47
C GLY A 627 16.65 0.89 19.13
N ALA A 628 16.94 0.29 17.98
CA ALA A 628 18.29 0.15 17.41
C ALA A 628 18.38 0.59 15.93
N GLY A 629 17.26 0.91 15.28
CA GLY A 629 17.25 1.34 13.88
C GLY A 629 17.77 2.77 13.71
N ARG A 630 18.64 2.98 12.71
CA ARG A 630 18.89 4.31 12.13
C ARG A 630 17.90 4.52 10.97
N HIS A 631 17.46 5.75 10.75
CA HIS A 631 16.62 6.06 9.57
C HIS A 631 17.39 5.79 8.28
N ILE A 632 16.80 5.02 7.37
CA ILE A 632 17.38 4.63 6.09
C ILE A 632 16.77 5.44 4.94
N GLY A 633 15.53 5.92 5.10
CA GLY A 633 14.86 6.76 4.12
C GLY A 633 14.52 6.03 2.82
N ARG A 634 14.56 6.77 1.71
CA ARG A 634 14.08 6.29 0.40
C ARG A 634 14.98 5.22 -0.22
N LYS A 635 14.36 4.17 -0.72
CA LYS A 635 14.88 3.18 -1.69
C LYS A 635 14.11 3.34 -3.00
N ALA A 636 14.66 2.84 -4.11
CA ALA A 636 13.97 2.87 -5.40
C ALA A 636 12.70 2.00 -5.36
N ASN A 637 12.87 0.72 -5.02
CA ASN A 637 11.82 -0.30 -5.03
C ASN A 637 11.91 -1.20 -3.77
N ARG A 638 10.97 -2.15 -3.65
CA ARG A 638 10.83 -3.03 -2.49
C ARG A 638 11.87 -4.14 -2.48
N ILE A 639 12.37 -4.62 -3.62
CA ILE A 639 13.41 -5.64 -3.63
C ILE A 639 14.77 -5.07 -3.20
N ASP A 640 15.12 -3.84 -3.60
CA ASP A 640 16.30 -3.11 -3.12
C ASP A 640 16.22 -2.73 -1.64
N THR A 641 14.99 -2.59 -1.11
CA THR A 641 14.75 -2.42 0.32
C THR A 641 15.17 -3.66 1.12
N LEU A 642 14.95 -4.85 0.58
CA LEU A 642 15.40 -6.10 1.19
C LEU A 642 16.90 -6.32 0.94
N GLY A 643 17.31 -6.32 -0.33
CA GLY A 643 18.67 -6.67 -0.74
C GLY A 643 19.10 -8.00 -0.10
N PRO A 644 20.28 -8.07 0.56
CA PRO A 644 20.78 -9.31 1.18
C PRO A 644 19.96 -9.88 2.36
N CYS A 645 18.83 -9.25 2.75
CA CYS A 645 17.89 -9.85 3.70
C CYS A 645 17.12 -11.07 3.13
N VAL A 646 17.12 -11.24 1.80
CA VAL A 646 16.50 -12.37 1.08
C VAL A 646 17.45 -12.87 -0.03
N PRO A 647 17.29 -14.09 -0.58
CA PRO A 647 18.12 -14.56 -1.70
C PRO A 647 17.98 -13.69 -2.95
N HIS A 648 19.05 -13.53 -3.73
CA HIS A 648 19.05 -12.78 -5.01
C HIS A 648 18.06 -13.33 -6.06
N THR A 649 17.62 -14.58 -5.91
CA THR A 649 16.58 -15.24 -6.71
C THR A 649 15.16 -14.96 -6.23
N ALA A 650 14.97 -14.33 -5.07
CA ALA A 650 13.66 -13.94 -4.55
C ALA A 650 12.93 -12.99 -5.51
N ARG A 651 11.61 -13.14 -5.61
CA ARG A 651 10.74 -12.28 -6.42
C ARG A 651 9.52 -11.88 -5.61
N LEU A 652 9.08 -10.65 -5.79
CA LEU A 652 7.79 -10.17 -5.30
C LEU A 652 6.85 -10.10 -6.50
N VAL A 653 5.67 -10.71 -6.37
CA VAL A 653 4.56 -10.51 -7.30
C VAL A 653 3.66 -9.47 -6.64
N LEU A 654 3.53 -8.33 -7.29
CA LEU A 654 2.71 -7.20 -6.83
C LEU A 654 1.49 -7.05 -7.76
N GLU A 655 0.42 -6.45 -7.28
CA GLU A 655 -0.78 -6.22 -8.10
C GLU A 655 -0.45 -5.33 -9.32
N PRO A 656 -1.03 -5.56 -10.52
CA PRO A 656 -0.61 -4.89 -11.76
C PRO A 656 -0.71 -3.35 -11.81
N HIS A 657 -1.29 -2.73 -10.79
CA HIS A 657 -1.35 -1.27 -10.65
C HIS A 657 -0.20 -0.68 -9.80
N ILE A 658 0.72 -1.54 -9.34
CA ILE A 658 1.91 -1.21 -8.55
C ILE A 658 3.12 -1.24 -9.49
N ILE A 659 3.59 -0.06 -9.88
CA ILE A 659 4.75 0.12 -10.76
C ILE A 659 5.83 0.81 -9.91
N GLU A 660 6.80 0.03 -9.42
CA GLU A 660 7.95 0.59 -8.68
C GLU A 660 8.90 1.37 -9.60
N GLU A 661 9.82 2.14 -9.00
CA GLU A 661 10.85 2.94 -9.70
C GLU A 661 12.13 2.16 -10.04
#